data_AF-A0A8K0F0P8-F1
#
_entry.id   AF-A0A8K0F0P8-F1
#
_cell.length_a   1.000
_cell.length_b   1.000
_cell.length_c   1.000
_cell.angle_alpha   90.00
_cell.angle_beta   90.00
_cell.angle_gamma   90.00
#
_symmetry.space_group_name_H-M   'P 1'
#
loop_
_entity.id
_entity.type
_entity.pdbx_description
1 polymer ?
#
loop_
_entity_poly.entity_id
_entity_poly.type
_entity_poly.pdbx_seq_one_letter_code
_entity_poly.pdbx_strand_id
1 'polypeptide(L)'
;MILIFSPQITTHSKLLSHTDAQTLAAALGLPPFYVAVMSLQQFDTEHQFCKQIRDFLTTTLQQESVLIVQCDSGHTNSNLIACARYCVQDEQTQVGNTTAHLVFIVQLPRLPGGCFVGFQGGKWTCAHIDDLQPPHRNAPDVAQMRGKPISQLLGGHRREEEETVSMDVDAGEEGNVPERSVQIEVRVKLHYWGTQEEEEETVSMDVDAEEDNNVPERSVQMEEETPVPGAEPGVSEDMDVDEDEEPQGSSMEEGGDAHEGMDLDDIELELTAEKEEINPEPKTTDKYTEVSVLDDKMLLVSCIQATAAMLEDPKDLPKRRTVTRIEKLMQLLLERKETGPSFCDVVKARIVQLLEEKEKSKADGGVNWLTNEAATPKAITEAGTLRQSAWNHLSSVIAPLLAEIVAYADRNSNLDHMATPAGEWTVPLFLDVLSDHNLVPFHYNAMLSPVMNVQRQKIPVLSSGCGEQLFECRVPFSWVIRGQVDAIWKTAQKLEAKTGETPDQALPRLFEESPLGKIIQTAAEQDQSGEDIAARYLHDFVWMAYRMVTTSVEEIKMVCSAVEMSARELYDQLGTEEPFCLTIPAVHTAFSRVQGRLLNLSQLLETTPGLLEKLCALDFESDTSMTVDTTAVLAVLEGLTPDAHDMTTPGGRQTWLGRMQCVAPVVERVFAAAASPDNSLCYGEKSLTQVNMAR
;
A
#
# COMPACT_ATOMS: atom_id res chain seq x y z
N MET A 1 -41.99 -49.63 6.23
CA MET A 1 -40.54 -49.72 6.45
C MET A 1 -39.97 -48.35 6.15
N ILE A 2 -39.58 -47.58 7.17
CA ILE A 2 -38.97 -46.27 6.94
C ILE A 2 -37.53 -46.53 6.49
N LEU A 3 -37.20 -46.15 5.25
CA LEU A 3 -35.83 -46.20 4.75
C LEU A 3 -35.07 -45.04 5.40
N ILE A 4 -34.32 -45.34 6.44
CA ILE A 4 -33.37 -44.38 7.01
C ILE A 4 -32.18 -44.35 6.06
N PHE A 5 -32.00 -43.21 5.39
CA PHE A 5 -30.83 -42.93 4.57
C PHE A 5 -29.77 -42.25 5.43
N SER A 6 -28.55 -42.78 5.42
CA SER A 6 -27.40 -42.18 6.09
C SER A 6 -26.66 -41.27 5.11
N PRO A 7 -26.48 -39.97 5.38
CA PRO A 7 -25.69 -39.11 4.50
C PRO A 7 -24.19 -39.41 4.58
N GLN A 8 -23.56 -39.57 3.42
CA GLN A 8 -22.11 -39.57 3.25
C GLN A 8 -21.69 -38.24 2.61
N ILE A 9 -20.95 -37.42 3.36
CA ILE A 9 -20.48 -36.11 2.94
C ILE A 9 -19.00 -36.21 2.59
N THR A 10 -18.62 -35.71 1.41
CA THR A 10 -17.22 -35.48 1.06
C THR A 10 -16.87 -34.00 1.22
N THR A 11 -15.66 -33.67 1.65
CA THR A 11 -15.22 -32.28 1.86
C THR A 11 -13.74 -32.06 1.56
N HIS A 12 -13.34 -30.81 1.30
CA HIS A 12 -11.95 -30.39 1.21
C HIS A 12 -11.50 -29.51 2.39
N SER A 13 -12.43 -29.01 3.21
CA SER A 13 -12.11 -28.30 4.45
C SER A 13 -11.48 -29.20 5.52
N LYS A 14 -11.11 -28.58 6.65
CA LYS A 14 -10.71 -29.29 7.87
C LYS A 14 -11.91 -30.05 8.44
N LEU A 15 -11.63 -31.20 9.07
CA LEU A 15 -12.62 -31.98 9.82
C LEU A 15 -13.10 -31.21 11.07
N LEU A 16 -14.25 -31.62 11.63
CA LEU A 16 -14.90 -30.90 12.72
C LEU A 16 -14.22 -31.21 14.06
N SER A 17 -13.97 -30.16 14.83
CA SER A 17 -13.49 -30.26 16.22
C SER A 17 -14.63 -30.50 17.20
N HIS A 18 -14.30 -30.84 18.45
CA HIS A 18 -15.28 -30.88 19.54
C HIS A 18 -15.96 -29.52 19.81
N THR A 19 -15.30 -28.41 19.50
CA THR A 19 -15.91 -27.07 19.55
C THR A 19 -16.93 -26.87 18.42
N ASP A 20 -16.65 -27.30 17.20
CA ASP A 20 -17.62 -27.25 16.09
C ASP A 20 -18.86 -28.13 16.40
N ALA A 21 -18.66 -29.27 17.07
CA ALA A 21 -19.76 -30.13 17.53
C ALA A 21 -20.72 -29.41 18.50
N GLN A 22 -20.19 -28.58 19.40
CA GLN A 22 -20.99 -27.76 20.32
C GLN A 22 -21.76 -26.66 19.57
N THR A 23 -21.11 -26.00 18.60
CA THR A 23 -21.77 -25.02 17.72
C THR A 23 -22.88 -25.66 16.89
N LEU A 24 -22.66 -26.87 16.37
CA LEU A 24 -23.67 -27.64 15.63
C LEU A 24 -24.84 -28.05 16.54
N ALA A 25 -24.57 -28.51 17.76
CA ALA A 25 -25.62 -28.82 18.73
C ALA A 25 -26.51 -27.61 19.03
N ALA A 26 -25.90 -26.44 19.25
CA ALA A 26 -26.63 -25.19 19.45
C ALA A 26 -27.45 -24.78 18.20
N ALA A 27 -26.90 -24.93 17.00
CA ALA A 27 -27.59 -24.62 15.75
C ALA A 27 -28.77 -25.56 15.45
N LEU A 28 -28.69 -26.83 15.87
CA LEU A 28 -29.76 -27.82 15.77
C LEU A 28 -30.78 -27.73 16.93
N GLY A 29 -30.54 -26.89 17.94
CA GLY A 29 -31.37 -26.84 19.15
C GLY A 29 -31.26 -28.09 20.05
N LEU A 30 -30.23 -28.93 19.85
CA LEU A 30 -30.03 -30.18 20.57
C LEU A 30 -29.08 -29.99 21.77
N PRO A 31 -29.33 -30.67 22.91
CA PRO A 31 -28.35 -30.80 23.98
C PRO A 31 -27.00 -31.31 23.46
N PRO A 32 -25.84 -30.76 23.91
CA PRO A 32 -24.51 -31.19 23.44
C PRO A 32 -24.20 -32.67 23.63
N PHE A 33 -24.89 -33.36 24.56
CA PHE A 33 -24.76 -34.79 24.78
C PHE A 33 -25.40 -35.65 23.67
N TYR A 34 -26.32 -35.09 22.89
CA TYR A 34 -26.96 -35.77 21.75
C TYR A 34 -26.30 -35.47 20.39
N VAL A 35 -25.21 -34.70 20.37
CA VAL A 35 -24.39 -34.47 19.17
C VAL A 35 -22.98 -34.96 19.44
N ALA A 36 -22.60 -36.07 18.83
CA ALA A 36 -21.29 -36.69 18.97
C ALA A 36 -20.50 -36.59 17.66
N VAL A 37 -19.19 -36.36 17.76
CA VAL A 37 -18.23 -36.44 16.66
C VAL A 37 -17.14 -37.44 17.05
N MET A 38 -16.83 -38.37 16.15
CA MET A 38 -15.75 -39.35 16.33
C MET A 38 -14.91 -39.45 15.05
N SER A 39 -13.59 -39.55 15.21
CA SER A 39 -12.66 -39.77 14.11
C SER A 39 -12.33 -41.26 14.01
N LEU A 40 -12.36 -41.84 12.80
CA LEU A 40 -12.02 -43.24 12.57
C LEU A 40 -10.57 -43.59 12.95
N GLN A 41 -9.69 -42.60 12.91
CA GLN A 41 -8.28 -42.68 13.26
C GLN A 41 -8.06 -42.93 14.76
N GLN A 42 -9.07 -42.74 15.62
CA GLN A 42 -8.97 -42.94 17.07
C GLN A 42 -9.21 -44.40 17.53
N PHE A 43 -9.51 -45.31 16.60
CA PHE A 43 -9.86 -46.70 16.91
C PHE A 43 -8.82 -47.68 16.35
N ASP A 44 -8.23 -48.51 17.21
CA ASP A 44 -7.31 -49.58 16.81
C ASP A 44 -8.05 -50.81 16.26
N THR A 45 -9.33 -50.98 16.64
CA THR A 45 -10.10 -52.20 16.35
C THR A 45 -11.58 -51.91 16.02
N GLU A 46 -12.14 -52.72 15.11
CA GLU A 46 -13.57 -52.71 14.78
C GLU A 46 -14.46 -52.84 16.03
N HIS A 47 -14.06 -53.67 17.00
CA HIS A 47 -14.83 -53.86 18.24
C HIS A 47 -14.96 -52.56 19.06
N GLN A 48 -13.92 -51.73 19.16
CA GLN A 48 -13.99 -50.44 19.84
C GLN A 48 -14.94 -49.47 19.11
N PHE A 49 -14.86 -49.44 17.78
CA PHE A 49 -15.69 -48.59 16.91
C PHE A 49 -17.18 -48.96 17.01
N CYS A 50 -17.52 -50.23 16.75
CA CYS A 50 -18.87 -50.77 16.87
C CYS A 50 -19.44 -50.54 18.28
N LYS A 51 -18.63 -50.77 19.33
CA LYS A 51 -19.06 -50.50 20.70
C LYS A 51 -19.42 -49.02 20.91
N GLN A 52 -18.60 -48.07 20.47
CA GLN A 52 -18.90 -46.65 20.70
C GLN A 52 -20.15 -46.18 19.94
N ILE A 53 -20.39 -46.70 18.72
CA ILE A 53 -21.65 -46.48 17.99
C ILE A 53 -22.84 -47.05 18.76
N ARG A 54 -22.75 -48.30 19.23
CA ARG A 54 -23.81 -48.96 19.98
C ARG A 54 -24.13 -48.25 21.30
N ASP A 55 -23.10 -47.86 22.05
CA ASP A 55 -23.22 -47.12 23.32
C ASP A 55 -23.93 -45.77 23.08
N PHE A 56 -23.63 -45.06 21.99
CA PHE A 56 -24.37 -43.84 21.59
C PHE A 56 -25.83 -44.15 21.23
N LEU A 57 -26.07 -45.06 20.26
CA LEU A 57 -27.40 -45.36 19.75
C LEU A 57 -28.36 -45.91 20.83
N THR A 58 -27.85 -46.68 21.79
CA THR A 58 -28.64 -47.18 22.92
C THR A 58 -28.94 -46.09 23.95
N THR A 59 -28.00 -45.16 24.17
CA THR A 59 -28.21 -44.01 25.07
C THR A 59 -29.24 -43.02 24.50
N THR A 60 -29.33 -42.87 23.17
CA THR A 60 -30.24 -41.92 22.49
C THR A 60 -31.52 -42.55 21.90
N LEU A 61 -31.89 -43.76 22.34
CA LEU A 61 -32.97 -44.60 21.77
C LEU A 61 -34.36 -43.96 21.59
N GLN A 62 -34.65 -42.82 22.22
CA GLN A 62 -35.93 -42.10 22.14
C GLN A 62 -35.77 -40.58 21.98
N GLN A 63 -34.60 -40.12 21.54
CA GLN A 63 -34.29 -38.70 21.38
C GLN A 63 -33.69 -38.45 20.01
N GLU A 64 -34.00 -37.29 19.43
CA GLU A 64 -33.32 -36.82 18.23
C GLU A 64 -31.85 -36.55 18.56
N SER A 65 -30.96 -37.17 17.79
CA SER A 65 -29.53 -37.17 18.07
C SER A 65 -28.74 -37.31 16.78
N VAL A 66 -27.51 -36.77 16.77
CA VAL A 66 -26.63 -36.79 15.60
C VAL A 66 -25.29 -37.39 15.99
N LEU A 67 -24.87 -38.44 15.28
CA LEU A 67 -23.52 -38.98 15.38
C LEU A 67 -22.80 -38.78 14.05
N ILE A 68 -21.70 -38.04 14.10
CA ILE A 68 -20.81 -37.76 12.97
C ILE A 68 -19.59 -38.67 13.08
N VAL A 69 -19.44 -39.58 12.13
CA VAL A 69 -18.22 -40.37 11.94
C VAL A 69 -17.37 -39.68 10.89
N GLN A 70 -16.11 -39.41 11.20
CA GLN A 70 -15.18 -38.66 10.33
C GLN A 70 -13.98 -39.51 9.94
N CYS A 71 -13.53 -39.36 8.70
CA CYS A 71 -12.30 -39.98 8.22
C CYS A 71 -11.45 -38.96 7.46
N ASP A 72 -10.19 -38.80 7.86
CA ASP A 72 -9.21 -38.12 7.04
C ASP A 72 -8.84 -38.92 5.79
N SER A 73 -8.16 -38.26 4.84
CA SER A 73 -7.44 -38.92 3.75
C SER A 73 -8.24 -39.99 2.99
N GLY A 74 -9.47 -39.70 2.57
CA GLY A 74 -10.37 -40.71 1.96
C GLY A 74 -9.81 -41.49 0.76
N HIS A 75 -8.86 -40.90 0.03
CA HIS A 75 -8.08 -41.56 -1.04
C HIS A 75 -7.23 -42.76 -0.58
N THR A 76 -6.60 -42.72 0.61
CA THR A 76 -5.83 -43.84 1.18
C THR A 76 -6.73 -44.77 2.00
N ASN A 77 -7.71 -44.19 2.71
CA ASN A 77 -8.52 -44.90 3.70
C ASN A 77 -9.80 -45.53 3.10
N SER A 78 -9.84 -45.76 1.79
CA SER A 78 -11.03 -46.23 1.05
C SER A 78 -11.59 -47.57 1.57
N ASN A 79 -10.72 -48.54 1.86
CA ASN A 79 -11.11 -49.82 2.45
C ASN A 79 -11.65 -49.65 3.88
N LEU A 80 -11.00 -48.83 4.71
CA LEU A 80 -11.45 -48.52 6.07
C LEU A 80 -12.82 -47.85 6.07
N ILE A 81 -13.06 -46.92 5.13
CA ILE A 81 -14.35 -46.28 4.90
C ILE A 81 -15.42 -47.29 4.46
N ALA A 82 -15.08 -48.31 3.67
CA ALA A 82 -16.02 -49.36 3.31
C ALA A 82 -16.42 -50.23 4.51
N CYS A 83 -15.45 -50.69 5.31
CA CYS A 83 -15.70 -51.44 6.53
C CYS A 83 -16.53 -50.63 7.54
N ALA A 84 -16.09 -49.41 7.86
CA ALA A 84 -16.76 -48.56 8.84
C ALA A 84 -18.22 -48.27 8.48
N ARG A 85 -18.53 -48.04 7.19
CA ARG A 85 -19.92 -47.83 6.73
C ARG A 85 -20.79 -49.08 6.90
N TYR A 86 -20.23 -50.28 6.71
CA TYR A 86 -20.94 -51.53 7.00
C TYR A 86 -21.25 -51.64 8.50
N CYS A 87 -20.23 -51.46 9.36
CA CYS A 87 -20.38 -51.49 10.82
C CYS A 87 -21.43 -50.49 11.34
N VAL A 88 -21.41 -49.25 10.83
CA VAL A 88 -22.40 -48.20 11.17
C VAL A 88 -23.83 -48.64 10.83
N GLN A 89 -24.04 -49.25 9.66
CA GLN A 89 -25.36 -49.72 9.22
C GLN A 89 -25.83 -50.97 9.96
N ASP A 90 -24.91 -51.89 10.29
CA ASP A 90 -25.22 -53.09 11.05
C ASP A 90 -25.63 -52.73 12.48
N GLU A 91 -24.84 -51.91 13.20
CA GLU A 91 -25.19 -51.43 14.54
C GLU A 91 -26.51 -50.63 14.55
N GLN A 92 -26.76 -49.76 13.56
CA GLN A 92 -28.05 -49.05 13.47
C GLN A 92 -29.21 -50.03 13.26
N THR A 93 -29.01 -51.09 12.47
CA THR A 93 -30.04 -52.12 12.21
C THR A 93 -30.26 -53.01 13.44
N GLN A 94 -29.20 -53.33 14.20
CA GLN A 94 -29.26 -54.16 15.42
C GLN A 94 -29.89 -53.42 16.61
N VAL A 95 -29.54 -52.15 16.82
CA VAL A 95 -30.13 -51.33 17.90
C VAL A 95 -31.56 -50.88 17.55
N GLY A 96 -31.86 -50.70 16.25
CA GLY A 96 -33.18 -50.29 15.79
C GLY A 96 -33.55 -48.83 16.12
N ASN A 97 -32.58 -47.99 16.48
CA ASN A 97 -32.80 -46.57 16.76
C ASN A 97 -33.08 -45.82 15.44
N THR A 98 -34.30 -45.30 15.30
CA THR A 98 -34.76 -44.53 14.14
C THR A 98 -34.75 -43.01 14.34
N THR A 99 -34.37 -42.51 15.52
CA THR A 99 -34.29 -41.08 15.85
C THR A 99 -32.85 -40.54 15.84
N ALA A 100 -31.86 -41.43 15.73
CA ALA A 100 -30.46 -41.06 15.57
C ALA A 100 -30.08 -40.92 14.08
N HIS A 101 -29.56 -39.75 13.74
CA HIS A 101 -29.01 -39.42 12.43
C HIS A 101 -27.51 -39.71 12.39
N LEU A 102 -27.10 -40.64 11.52
CA LEU A 102 -25.70 -41.04 11.33
C LEU A 102 -25.14 -40.37 10.07
N VAL A 103 -24.21 -39.44 10.27
CA VAL A 103 -23.55 -38.69 9.20
C VAL A 103 -22.11 -39.19 9.05
N PHE A 104 -21.69 -39.54 7.85
CA PHE A 104 -20.33 -40.00 7.57
C PHE A 104 -19.58 -38.96 6.75
N ILE A 105 -18.55 -38.31 7.32
CA ILE A 105 -17.78 -37.26 6.66
C ILE A 105 -16.40 -37.79 6.23
N VAL A 106 -16.07 -37.63 4.96
CA VAL A 106 -14.79 -38.00 4.37
C VAL A 106 -14.06 -36.76 3.89
N GLN A 107 -12.88 -36.50 4.47
CA GLN A 107 -11.98 -35.47 3.98
C GLN A 107 -11.20 -35.99 2.76
N LEU A 108 -11.19 -35.21 1.69
CA LEU A 108 -10.44 -35.49 0.47
C LEU A 108 -9.38 -34.42 0.25
N PRO A 109 -8.10 -34.77 0.04
CA PRO A 109 -7.10 -33.80 -0.34
C PRO A 109 -7.33 -33.31 -1.79
N ARG A 110 -6.92 -32.09 -2.10
CA ARG A 110 -6.88 -31.55 -3.48
C ARG A 110 -5.66 -32.05 -4.29
N LEU A 111 -5.19 -33.27 -4.04
CA LEU A 111 -4.00 -33.81 -4.71
C LEU A 111 -4.31 -34.29 -6.13
N PRO A 112 -3.52 -33.90 -7.16
CA PRO A 112 -3.68 -34.40 -8.51
C PRO A 112 -3.44 -35.92 -8.54
N GLY A 113 -4.31 -36.66 -9.24
CA GLY A 113 -4.26 -38.13 -9.32
C GLY A 113 -4.92 -38.88 -8.16
N GLY A 114 -5.45 -38.19 -7.14
CA GLY A 114 -6.21 -38.83 -6.06
C GLY A 114 -7.57 -39.35 -6.51
N CYS A 115 -7.73 -40.66 -6.70
CA CYS A 115 -9.01 -41.28 -7.02
C CYS A 115 -9.81 -41.64 -5.74
N PHE A 116 -11.01 -41.09 -5.58
CA PHE A 116 -11.96 -41.49 -4.54
C PHE A 116 -13.32 -41.87 -5.15
N VAL A 117 -13.77 -43.10 -4.92
CA VAL A 117 -15.06 -43.61 -5.42
C VAL A 117 -16.18 -43.20 -4.44
N GLY A 118 -16.58 -41.94 -4.54
CA GLY A 118 -17.51 -41.31 -3.59
C GLY A 118 -18.99 -41.65 -3.76
N PHE A 119 -19.45 -41.96 -4.98
CA PHE A 119 -20.86 -42.25 -5.24
C PHE A 119 -21.25 -43.68 -4.82
N GLN A 120 -21.68 -43.80 -3.57
CA GLN A 120 -22.20 -45.04 -2.97
C GLN A 120 -23.73 -45.02 -3.01
N GLY A 121 -24.34 -46.02 -3.65
CA GLY A 121 -25.79 -46.15 -3.74
C GLY A 121 -26.43 -46.88 -2.55
N GLY A 122 -27.73 -47.19 -2.67
CA GLY A 122 -28.47 -47.98 -1.68
C GLY A 122 -28.96 -47.14 -0.50
N LYS A 123 -28.54 -47.49 0.72
CA LYS A 123 -28.93 -46.79 1.96
C LYS A 123 -28.11 -45.51 2.25
N TRP A 124 -27.08 -45.21 1.45
CA TRP A 124 -26.27 -44.00 1.60
C TRP A 124 -26.74 -42.91 0.64
N THR A 125 -26.87 -41.67 1.12
CA THR A 125 -27.07 -40.48 0.29
C THR A 125 -25.76 -39.71 0.19
N CYS A 126 -25.20 -39.62 -1.02
CA CYS A 126 -23.88 -38.99 -1.21
C CYS A 126 -24.01 -37.50 -1.54
N ALA A 127 -23.26 -36.67 -0.82
CA ALA A 127 -23.16 -35.23 -1.03
C ALA A 127 -21.69 -34.75 -1.02
N HIS A 128 -21.44 -33.60 -1.64
CA HIS A 128 -20.18 -32.88 -1.51
C HIS A 128 -20.44 -31.52 -0.87
N ILE A 129 -19.71 -31.22 0.19
CA ILE A 129 -19.70 -29.92 0.86
C ILE A 129 -18.23 -29.50 0.91
N ASP A 130 -17.83 -28.63 -0.03
CA ASP A 130 -16.43 -28.20 -0.19
C ASP A 130 -15.83 -27.69 1.13
N ASP A 131 -16.63 -26.92 1.87
CA ASP A 131 -16.26 -26.37 3.18
C ASP A 131 -17.40 -26.48 4.20
N LEU A 132 -17.14 -27.21 5.29
CA LEU A 132 -18.11 -27.57 6.33
C LEU A 132 -18.46 -26.42 7.29
N GLN A 133 -17.58 -25.43 7.46
CA GLN A 133 -17.84 -24.32 8.38
C GLN A 133 -18.75 -23.28 7.71
N PRO A 134 -19.70 -22.64 8.41
CA PRO A 134 -20.54 -21.60 7.81
C PRO A 134 -19.69 -20.43 7.26
N PRO A 135 -20.23 -19.59 6.35
CA PRO A 135 -19.58 -18.34 5.96
C PRO A 135 -19.20 -17.50 7.19
N HIS A 136 -17.96 -17.01 7.21
CA HIS A 136 -17.42 -16.24 8.33
C HIS A 136 -16.49 -15.14 7.81
N ARG A 137 -16.05 -14.24 8.70
CA ARG A 137 -15.34 -12.99 8.36
C ARG A 137 -14.22 -13.13 7.33
N ASN A 138 -13.45 -14.22 7.40
CA ASN A 138 -12.27 -14.46 6.55
C ASN A 138 -12.51 -15.54 5.47
N ALA A 139 -13.75 -16.04 5.32
CA ALA A 139 -14.16 -16.91 4.22
C ALA A 139 -15.66 -16.66 3.93
N PRO A 140 -15.96 -15.55 3.21
CA PRO A 140 -17.32 -15.08 2.94
C PRO A 140 -18.07 -15.96 1.93
N ASP A 141 -19.36 -15.69 1.75
CA ASP A 141 -20.22 -16.47 0.87
C ASP A 141 -19.92 -16.19 -0.62
N VAL A 142 -19.42 -17.21 -1.33
CA VAL A 142 -19.12 -17.15 -2.77
C VAL A 142 -20.35 -16.91 -3.64
N ALA A 143 -21.55 -17.27 -3.20
CA ALA A 143 -22.78 -16.99 -3.94
C ALA A 143 -23.06 -15.49 -4.00
N GLN A 144 -22.75 -14.75 -2.92
CA GLN A 144 -22.96 -13.30 -2.83
C GLN A 144 -21.87 -12.49 -3.55
N MET A 145 -20.71 -13.10 -3.79
CA MET A 145 -19.58 -12.51 -4.54
C MET A 145 -19.68 -12.70 -6.06
N ARG A 146 -20.41 -13.73 -6.53
CA ARG A 146 -20.51 -14.08 -7.95
C ARG A 146 -21.11 -12.94 -8.79
N GLY A 147 -20.46 -12.62 -9.90
CA GLY A 147 -20.92 -11.62 -10.87
C GLY A 147 -20.76 -10.17 -10.43
N LYS A 148 -20.06 -9.91 -9.31
CA LYS A 148 -19.74 -8.56 -8.83
C LYS A 148 -18.24 -8.29 -8.97
N PRO A 149 -17.82 -7.11 -9.44
CA PRO A 149 -16.42 -6.72 -9.44
C PRO A 149 -15.93 -6.48 -8.00
N ILE A 150 -14.61 -6.49 -7.79
CA ILE A 150 -14.01 -6.38 -6.45
C ILE A 150 -14.24 -4.97 -5.88
N SER A 151 -14.24 -3.93 -6.72
CA SER A 151 -14.63 -2.57 -6.32
C SER A 151 -16.02 -2.54 -5.65
N GLN A 152 -17.04 -3.15 -6.26
CA GLN A 152 -18.41 -3.17 -5.72
C GLN A 152 -18.51 -3.98 -4.42
N LEU A 153 -17.75 -5.07 -4.29
CA LEU A 153 -17.72 -5.87 -3.07
C LEU A 153 -17.10 -5.12 -1.88
N LEU A 154 -16.12 -4.25 -2.13
CA LEU A 154 -15.42 -3.47 -1.10
C LEU A 154 -16.06 -2.10 -0.83
N GLY A 155 -16.63 -1.46 -1.85
CA GLY A 155 -17.28 -0.15 -1.77
C GLY A 155 -18.75 -0.19 -1.32
N GLY A 156 -19.40 -1.36 -1.40
CA GLY A 156 -20.83 -1.51 -1.17
C GLY A 156 -21.66 -0.92 -2.32
N HIS A 157 -22.98 -0.82 -2.13
CA HIS A 157 -23.79 0.07 -2.96
C HIS A 157 -23.53 1.51 -2.50
N ARG A 158 -22.86 2.31 -3.33
CA ARG A 158 -22.98 3.78 -3.21
C ARG A 158 -24.48 4.09 -3.29
N ARG A 159 -24.99 4.91 -2.37
CA ARG A 159 -26.26 5.57 -2.66
C ARG A 159 -26.00 6.54 -3.80
N GLU A 160 -26.75 6.38 -4.88
CA GLU A 160 -26.85 7.35 -5.96
C GLU A 160 -27.68 8.54 -5.47
N GLU A 161 -27.11 9.29 -4.52
CA GLU A 161 -27.63 10.56 -4.02
C GLU A 161 -26.63 11.65 -4.39
N GLU A 162 -26.60 12.05 -5.67
CA GLU A 162 -26.22 13.40 -6.20
C GLU A 162 -26.05 13.43 -7.75
N GLU A 163 -27.05 12.97 -8.54
CA GLU A 163 -27.13 13.28 -9.99
C GLU A 163 -28.56 13.65 -10.46
N THR A 164 -29.29 14.50 -9.71
CA THR A 164 -30.56 15.09 -10.21
C THR A 164 -30.81 16.54 -9.75
N VAL A 165 -30.06 17.52 -10.27
CA VAL A 165 -30.53 18.92 -10.34
C VAL A 165 -30.15 19.58 -11.67
N SER A 166 -30.70 19.07 -12.78
CA SER A 166 -30.88 19.87 -14.00
C SER A 166 -32.29 20.48 -13.97
N MET A 167 -32.42 21.72 -13.49
CA MET A 167 -33.66 22.48 -13.63
C MET A 167 -33.68 23.15 -15.01
N ASP A 168 -34.50 22.63 -15.91
CA ASP A 168 -34.81 23.32 -17.17
C ASP A 168 -35.46 24.68 -16.88
N VAL A 169 -34.88 25.74 -17.41
CA VAL A 169 -35.54 27.07 -17.52
C VAL A 169 -35.42 27.52 -18.97
N ASP A 170 -36.54 27.42 -19.68
CA ASP A 170 -36.69 27.81 -21.08
C ASP A 170 -36.76 29.35 -21.22
N ALA A 171 -35.85 29.95 -22.00
CA ALA A 171 -35.98 31.32 -22.49
C ALA A 171 -34.98 31.69 -23.62
N GLY A 172 -35.51 31.93 -24.83
CA GLY A 172 -35.06 33.03 -25.70
C GLY A 172 -33.99 32.73 -26.77
N GLU A 173 -34.26 33.19 -27.99
CA GLU A 173 -33.40 33.05 -29.17
C GLU A 173 -32.31 34.15 -29.31
N GLU A 174 -31.40 33.91 -30.27
CA GLU A 174 -30.45 34.83 -30.94
C GLU A 174 -29.15 35.28 -30.23
N GLY A 175 -28.00 34.92 -30.85
CA GLY A 175 -26.68 35.51 -30.52
C GLY A 175 -25.46 34.67 -30.94
N ASN A 176 -25.05 34.71 -32.21
CA ASN A 176 -23.95 33.88 -32.75
C ASN A 176 -22.55 34.54 -32.65
N VAL A 177 -21.63 33.96 -31.87
CA VAL A 177 -20.15 34.08 -32.04
C VAL A 177 -19.48 32.77 -31.56
N PRO A 178 -18.53 32.17 -32.31
CA PRO A 178 -17.86 30.93 -31.88
C PRO A 178 -16.54 31.18 -31.13
N GLU A 179 -16.51 30.92 -29.83
CA GLU A 179 -15.24 30.75 -29.10
C GLU A 179 -14.73 29.31 -29.21
N ARG A 180 -13.53 29.14 -29.77
CA ARG A 180 -12.83 27.85 -29.80
C ARG A 180 -12.06 27.65 -28.49
N SER A 181 -12.65 26.93 -27.55
CA SER A 181 -11.94 26.40 -26.39
C SER A 181 -11.02 25.24 -26.83
N VAL A 182 -9.74 25.54 -27.02
CA VAL A 182 -8.70 24.51 -27.23
C VAL A 182 -8.41 23.84 -25.89
N GLN A 183 -8.81 22.59 -25.73
CA GLN A 183 -8.33 21.75 -24.63
C GLN A 183 -6.84 21.48 -24.83
N ILE A 184 -5.99 22.15 -24.06
CA ILE A 184 -4.56 21.82 -23.98
C ILE A 184 -4.39 20.75 -22.91
N GLU A 185 -4.25 19.50 -23.36
CA GLU A 185 -3.90 18.36 -22.51
C GLU A 185 -2.45 18.54 -22.01
N VAL A 186 -2.28 19.15 -20.83
CA VAL A 186 -0.96 19.33 -20.20
C VAL A 186 -0.49 18.00 -19.62
N ARG A 187 0.12 17.19 -20.47
CA ARG A 187 0.85 15.98 -20.09
C ARG A 187 2.07 16.37 -19.27
N VAL A 188 1.95 16.35 -17.94
CA VAL A 188 3.09 16.50 -17.02
C VAL A 188 3.97 15.26 -17.12
N LYS A 189 4.95 15.27 -18.03
CA LYS A 189 6.08 14.34 -17.96
C LYS A 189 6.95 14.74 -16.76
N LEU A 190 7.00 13.86 -15.76
CA LEU A 190 8.04 13.89 -14.74
C LEU A 190 9.39 13.63 -15.42
N HIS A 191 10.09 14.71 -15.80
CA HIS A 191 11.48 14.62 -16.23
C HIS A 191 12.38 14.58 -15.00
N TYR A 192 13.23 13.55 -14.96
CA TYR A 192 14.32 13.44 -14.00
C TYR A 192 15.25 14.64 -14.12
N TRP A 193 15.66 15.20 -12.98
CA TRP A 193 16.76 16.15 -12.92
C TRP A 193 18.09 15.38 -13.01
N GLY A 194 18.52 15.09 -14.23
CA GLY A 194 19.93 14.79 -14.51
C GLY A 194 20.72 16.10 -14.50
N THR A 195 21.90 16.06 -13.89
CA THR A 195 22.86 17.17 -13.88
C THR A 195 23.24 17.57 -15.31
N GLN A 196 23.14 18.85 -15.65
CA GLN A 196 23.79 19.39 -16.84
C GLN A 196 25.29 19.56 -16.55
N GLU A 197 26.12 18.79 -17.24
CA GLU A 197 27.52 19.17 -17.47
C GLU A 197 27.55 20.22 -18.59
N GLU A 198 28.45 21.19 -18.48
CA GLU A 198 28.61 22.26 -19.47
C GLU A 198 29.41 21.72 -20.68
N GLU A 199 28.89 21.91 -21.89
CA GLU A 199 29.58 21.52 -23.12
C GLU A 199 30.75 22.48 -23.42
N GLU A 200 31.99 22.04 -23.20
CA GLU A 200 33.17 22.75 -23.74
C GLU A 200 33.28 22.53 -25.26
N GLU A 201 33.26 23.63 -26.02
CA GLU A 201 33.58 23.62 -27.45
C GLU A 201 35.01 23.09 -27.69
N THR A 202 35.13 21.92 -28.33
CA THR A 202 36.41 21.44 -28.88
C THR A 202 36.32 21.29 -30.40
N VAL A 203 37.19 22.03 -31.09
CA VAL A 203 37.25 22.11 -32.55
C VAL A 203 37.84 20.82 -33.14
N SER A 204 37.13 20.23 -34.09
CA SER A 204 37.62 19.09 -34.89
C SER A 204 38.79 19.49 -35.80
N MET A 205 39.90 18.77 -35.72
CA MET A 205 40.91 18.69 -36.78
C MET A 205 41.23 17.22 -37.05
N ASP A 206 40.92 16.78 -38.27
CA ASP A 206 41.34 15.47 -38.77
C ASP A 206 42.87 15.42 -38.98
N VAL A 207 43.51 14.35 -38.52
CA VAL A 207 44.84 13.92 -39.01
C VAL A 207 44.87 12.38 -39.06
N ASP A 208 45.27 11.84 -40.21
CA ASP A 208 45.36 10.40 -40.47
C ASP A 208 46.46 9.67 -39.69
N ALA A 209 46.21 8.37 -39.49
CA ALA A 209 47.15 7.23 -39.49
C ALA A 209 48.53 7.29 -38.79
N GLU A 210 48.85 6.21 -38.06
CA GLU A 210 49.80 5.18 -38.52
C GLU A 210 49.62 3.89 -37.68
N GLU A 211 50.08 2.76 -38.23
CA GLU A 211 50.04 1.45 -37.58
C GLU A 211 51.13 1.33 -36.50
N ASP A 212 50.93 0.50 -35.47
CA ASP A 212 51.99 -0.45 -35.14
C ASP A 212 51.48 -1.71 -34.42
N ASN A 213 52.06 -2.86 -34.77
CA ASN A 213 51.71 -4.16 -34.21
C ASN A 213 52.60 -4.49 -33.00
N ASN A 214 52.00 -4.91 -31.87
CA ASN A 214 52.62 -6.01 -31.11
C ASN A 214 51.67 -6.74 -30.16
N VAL A 215 51.57 -8.06 -30.36
CA VAL A 215 51.04 -9.02 -29.38
C VAL A 215 52.23 -9.85 -28.90
N PRO A 216 52.31 -10.15 -27.59
CA PRO A 216 52.44 -11.56 -27.26
C PRO A 216 51.48 -11.99 -26.15
N GLU A 217 50.77 -13.08 -26.39
CA GLU A 217 50.01 -13.79 -25.38
C GLU A 217 50.93 -14.32 -24.26
N ARG A 218 50.43 -14.36 -23.02
CA ARG A 218 50.85 -15.42 -22.10
C ARG A 218 49.75 -15.85 -21.15
N SER A 219 49.71 -17.15 -20.94
CA SER A 219 48.58 -17.92 -20.42
C SER A 219 48.77 -18.30 -18.94
N VAL A 220 47.73 -18.95 -18.37
CA VAL A 220 47.74 -19.76 -17.12
C VAL A 220 47.96 -18.93 -15.81
N GLN A 221 47.35 -19.19 -14.64
CA GLN A 221 46.55 -20.31 -14.08
C GLN A 221 45.34 -19.79 -13.26
N MET A 222 44.26 -20.58 -13.19
CA MET A 222 43.40 -20.60 -12.00
C MET A 222 43.97 -21.63 -11.03
N GLU A 223 44.06 -21.29 -9.75
CA GLU A 223 44.39 -22.24 -8.68
C GLU A 223 43.10 -22.80 -8.07
N GLU A 224 43.06 -24.11 -7.85
CA GLU A 224 41.93 -24.82 -7.25
C GLU A 224 42.39 -25.64 -6.03
N GLU A 225 41.48 -25.73 -5.06
CA GLU A 225 41.40 -26.70 -3.95
C GLU A 225 42.46 -26.75 -2.83
N THR A 226 41.95 -26.83 -1.59
CA THR A 226 42.16 -28.03 -0.74
C THR A 226 40.99 -28.20 0.25
N PRO A 227 40.27 -29.34 0.22
CA PRO A 227 39.46 -29.83 1.34
C PRO A 227 40.22 -30.87 2.17
N VAL A 228 39.74 -31.17 3.39
CA VAL A 228 40.35 -32.16 4.33
C VAL A 228 39.25 -33.15 4.80
N PRO A 229 39.55 -34.46 5.00
CA PRO A 229 38.58 -35.52 4.66
C PRO A 229 37.96 -36.28 5.85
N GLY A 230 37.00 -37.16 5.53
CA GLY A 230 36.41 -38.16 6.43
C GLY A 230 35.86 -39.39 5.69
N ALA A 231 36.72 -40.39 5.49
CA ALA A 231 36.44 -41.74 4.97
C ALA A 231 35.59 -42.57 5.97
N GLU A 232 34.93 -43.72 5.71
CA GLU A 232 34.75 -44.70 4.60
C GLU A 232 33.68 -45.75 5.08
N PRO A 233 33.47 -46.97 4.51
CA PRO A 233 33.14 -47.41 3.13
C PRO A 233 31.91 -48.38 3.07
N GLY A 234 31.56 -48.90 1.88
CA GLY A 234 30.66 -50.07 1.70
C GLY A 234 29.93 -50.15 0.34
N VAL A 235 30.61 -50.41 -0.79
CA VAL A 235 30.76 -51.76 -1.42
C VAL A 235 29.42 -52.26 -2.04
N SER A 236 29.13 -51.91 -3.31
CA SER A 236 29.29 -52.70 -4.56
C SER A 236 27.95 -53.41 -4.97
N GLU A 237 27.66 -53.84 -6.21
CA GLU A 237 28.44 -54.09 -7.45
C GLU A 237 27.69 -53.61 -8.72
N ASP A 238 28.41 -53.51 -9.85
CA ASP A 238 27.87 -53.24 -11.19
C ASP A 238 27.21 -54.47 -11.84
N MET A 239 26.35 -54.28 -12.85
CA MET A 239 26.38 -55.04 -14.13
C MET A 239 25.46 -54.46 -15.22
N ASP A 240 25.90 -54.59 -16.48
CA ASP A 240 25.33 -54.00 -17.70
C ASP A 240 24.26 -54.85 -18.42
N VAL A 241 23.76 -54.27 -19.53
CA VAL A 241 23.08 -54.84 -20.73
C VAL A 241 21.68 -55.46 -20.59
N ASP A 242 20.70 -54.92 -21.32
CA ASP A 242 20.28 -55.45 -22.64
C ASP A 242 19.30 -54.49 -23.37
N GLU A 243 19.30 -54.57 -24.72
CA GLU A 243 18.49 -53.76 -25.65
C GLU A 243 17.14 -54.46 -26.01
N ASP A 244 16.48 -54.01 -27.09
CA ASP A 244 15.26 -54.55 -27.75
C ASP A 244 13.89 -54.31 -27.04
N GLU A 245 12.77 -54.02 -27.71
CA GLU A 245 12.50 -53.63 -29.12
C GLU A 245 11.14 -52.87 -29.13
N GLU A 246 10.91 -51.94 -30.08
CA GLU A 246 9.54 -51.49 -30.40
C GLU A 246 8.79 -52.60 -31.18
N PRO A 247 7.45 -52.50 -31.30
CA PRO A 247 6.97 -52.46 -32.68
C PRO A 247 5.91 -51.39 -33.00
N GLN A 248 6.04 -50.88 -34.22
CA GLN A 248 5.18 -49.90 -34.89
C GLN A 248 3.84 -50.52 -35.35
N GLY A 249 2.87 -49.68 -35.74
CA GLY A 249 1.56 -50.11 -36.25
C GLY A 249 1.38 -49.99 -37.77
N SER A 250 0.57 -50.89 -38.35
CA SER A 250 -0.02 -50.86 -39.71
C SER A 250 -0.93 -52.10 -39.93
N SER A 251 -1.97 -52.17 -40.77
CA SER A 251 -2.86 -51.17 -41.41
C SER A 251 -3.91 -51.93 -42.28
N MET A 252 -5.12 -51.38 -42.50
CA MET A 252 -6.11 -51.81 -43.54
C MET A 252 -6.74 -53.23 -43.34
N GLU A 253 -7.91 -53.62 -43.88
CA GLU A 253 -9.03 -52.93 -44.59
C GLU A 253 -10.35 -53.77 -44.54
N GLU A 254 -11.48 -53.06 -44.61
CA GLU A 254 -12.83 -53.37 -45.19
C GLU A 254 -13.61 -54.72 -45.09
N GLY A 255 -14.95 -54.54 -44.95
CA GLY A 255 -16.02 -55.44 -45.45
C GLY A 255 -16.84 -56.20 -44.38
N GLY A 256 -18.16 -56.04 -44.24
CA GLY A 256 -19.10 -55.12 -44.89
C GLY A 256 -20.58 -55.37 -44.52
N ASP A 257 -21.38 -54.29 -44.57
CA ASP A 257 -22.83 -54.18 -44.86
C ASP A 257 -23.90 -54.94 -44.02
N ALA A 258 -24.77 -54.16 -43.35
CA ALA A 258 -26.24 -54.20 -43.54
C ALA A 258 -26.97 -53.06 -42.80
N HIS A 259 -27.83 -52.34 -43.52
CA HIS A 259 -28.73 -51.28 -43.02
C HIS A 259 -29.76 -51.75 -41.96
N GLU A 260 -30.08 -50.87 -41.01
CA GLU A 260 -31.45 -50.32 -40.89
C GLU A 260 -31.41 -48.98 -40.12
N GLY A 261 -32.10 -47.97 -40.65
CA GLY A 261 -32.21 -46.64 -40.02
C GLY A 261 -33.67 -46.26 -39.85
N MET A 262 -33.99 -45.59 -38.75
CA MET A 262 -35.25 -44.89 -38.55
C MET A 262 -34.99 -43.57 -37.85
N ASP A 263 -35.36 -42.48 -38.52
CA ASP A 263 -35.46 -41.15 -37.93
C ASP A 263 -36.63 -41.10 -36.92
N LEU A 264 -36.47 -40.36 -35.83
CA LEU A 264 -37.56 -39.93 -34.97
C LEU A 264 -37.34 -38.48 -34.54
N ASP A 265 -38.12 -37.59 -35.16
CA ASP A 265 -38.26 -36.19 -34.77
C ASP A 265 -38.91 -36.05 -33.37
N ASP A 266 -38.72 -34.86 -32.79
CA ASP A 266 -39.61 -34.17 -31.85
C ASP A 266 -40.44 -35.01 -30.87
N ILE A 267 -39.93 -35.15 -29.64
CA ILE A 267 -40.78 -35.34 -28.46
C ILE A 267 -40.52 -34.18 -27.48
N GLU A 268 -41.36 -33.17 -27.60
CA GLU A 268 -41.55 -32.09 -26.63
C GLU A 268 -42.10 -32.67 -25.32
N LEU A 269 -41.29 -32.68 -24.25
CA LEU A 269 -41.72 -33.15 -22.93
C LEU A 269 -42.20 -31.96 -22.09
N GLU A 270 -43.52 -31.76 -22.08
CA GLU A 270 -44.20 -30.80 -21.22
C GLU A 270 -43.92 -31.08 -19.73
N LEU A 271 -43.15 -30.20 -19.09
CA LEU A 271 -43.06 -30.13 -17.63
C LEU A 271 -44.25 -29.34 -17.08
N THR A 272 -45.36 -30.02 -16.81
CA THR A 272 -46.52 -29.45 -16.12
C THR A 272 -46.17 -29.12 -14.67
N ALA A 273 -45.66 -27.92 -14.42
CA ALA A 273 -45.46 -27.38 -13.09
C ALA A 273 -46.79 -26.90 -12.50
N GLU A 274 -47.38 -27.71 -11.61
CA GLU A 274 -48.51 -27.28 -10.78
C GLU A 274 -48.05 -26.15 -9.85
N LYS A 275 -48.60 -24.94 -10.04
CA LYS A 275 -48.40 -23.81 -9.15
C LYS A 275 -49.42 -23.86 -8.00
N GLU A 276 -49.01 -24.37 -6.84
CA GLU A 276 -49.67 -24.02 -5.59
C GLU A 276 -49.24 -22.60 -5.15
N GLU A 277 -50.13 -21.62 -5.32
CA GLU A 277 -49.95 -20.29 -4.72
C GLU A 277 -50.21 -20.36 -3.21
N ILE A 278 -49.16 -20.63 -2.43
CA ILE A 278 -49.16 -20.37 -0.99
C ILE A 278 -48.66 -18.95 -0.77
N ASN A 279 -49.55 -18.06 -0.35
CA ASN A 279 -49.26 -16.68 0.02
C ASN A 279 -48.88 -16.57 1.52
N PRO A 280 -47.64 -16.20 1.88
CA PRO A 280 -47.30 -15.75 3.22
C PRO A 280 -47.25 -14.23 3.26
N GLU A 281 -48.27 -13.58 3.83
CA GLU A 281 -48.15 -12.16 4.22
C GLU A 281 -47.00 -12.00 5.23
N PRO A 282 -45.94 -11.21 4.93
CA PRO A 282 -44.92 -10.94 5.91
C PRO A 282 -45.46 -9.95 6.95
N LYS A 283 -45.62 -10.42 8.19
CA LYS A 283 -45.94 -9.54 9.31
C LYS A 283 -44.86 -8.48 9.47
N THR A 284 -45.30 -7.24 9.62
CA THR A 284 -44.45 -6.07 9.85
C THR A 284 -43.58 -6.24 11.10
N THR A 285 -42.26 -6.28 10.94
CA THR A 285 -41.22 -5.57 11.74
C THR A 285 -39.86 -6.21 11.52
N ASP A 286 -39.02 -5.60 10.68
CA ASP A 286 -37.73 -5.06 11.13
C ASP A 286 -37.06 -4.25 10.00
N LYS A 287 -36.24 -3.27 10.38
CA LYS A 287 -35.46 -2.48 9.42
C LYS A 287 -34.29 -3.33 8.95
N TYR A 288 -34.40 -3.93 7.76
CA TYR A 288 -33.29 -4.61 7.09
C TYR A 288 -32.11 -3.65 6.93
N THR A 289 -31.11 -3.84 7.78
CA THR A 289 -29.76 -3.31 7.55
C THR A 289 -29.09 -4.30 6.61
N GLU A 290 -28.79 -3.87 5.38
CA GLU A 290 -28.03 -4.71 4.45
C GLU A 290 -26.68 -5.07 5.09
N VAL A 291 -26.48 -6.37 5.32
CA VAL A 291 -25.23 -6.90 5.83
C VAL A 291 -24.20 -6.84 4.70
N SER A 292 -23.03 -6.23 4.95
CA SER A 292 -21.97 -6.18 3.95
C SER A 292 -21.51 -7.59 3.59
N VAL A 293 -21.38 -7.86 2.29
CA VAL A 293 -20.95 -9.18 1.75
C VAL A 293 -19.55 -9.56 2.23
N LEU A 294 -18.71 -8.56 2.50
CA LEU A 294 -17.36 -8.70 3.04
C LEU A 294 -17.25 -8.00 4.41
N ASP A 295 -16.41 -8.57 5.29
CA ASP A 295 -15.81 -7.84 6.40
C ASP A 295 -14.58 -7.09 5.86
N ASP A 296 -14.83 -5.91 5.32
CA ASP A 296 -13.86 -5.04 4.65
C ASP A 296 -12.65 -4.72 5.54
N LYS A 297 -12.87 -4.46 6.83
CA LYS A 297 -11.81 -4.23 7.82
C LYS A 297 -10.93 -5.46 7.99
N MET A 298 -11.52 -6.65 8.17
CA MET A 298 -10.73 -7.88 8.29
C MET A 298 -9.93 -8.22 7.03
N LEU A 299 -10.47 -7.90 5.84
CA LEU A 299 -9.78 -8.09 4.57
C LEU A 299 -8.55 -7.18 4.46
N LEU A 300 -8.67 -5.89 4.77
CA LEU A 300 -7.53 -4.96 4.81
C LEU A 300 -6.49 -5.37 5.87
N VAL A 301 -6.93 -5.82 7.05
CA VAL A 301 -6.04 -6.31 8.11
C VAL A 301 -5.28 -7.57 7.68
N SER A 302 -5.90 -8.50 6.97
CA SER A 302 -5.21 -9.68 6.43
C SER A 302 -4.14 -9.34 5.37
N CYS A 303 -4.24 -8.16 4.74
CA CYS A 303 -3.27 -7.68 3.78
C CYS A 303 -2.02 -7.02 4.41
N ILE A 304 -2.01 -6.67 5.70
CA ILE A 304 -0.93 -5.87 6.33
C ILE A 304 0.46 -6.50 6.16
N GLN A 305 0.59 -7.82 6.36
CA GLN A 305 1.90 -8.48 6.26
C GLN A 305 2.41 -8.53 4.82
N ALA A 306 1.53 -8.81 3.85
CA ALA A 306 1.86 -8.76 2.43
C ALA A 306 2.25 -7.34 2.02
N THR A 307 1.48 -6.33 2.43
CA THR A 307 1.81 -4.91 2.27
C THR A 307 3.21 -4.59 2.79
N ALA A 308 3.51 -4.91 4.05
CA ALA A 308 4.80 -4.60 4.66
C ALA A 308 5.98 -5.31 3.96
N ALA A 309 5.79 -6.52 3.43
CA ALA A 309 6.82 -7.25 2.68
C ALA A 309 7.15 -6.63 1.30
N MET A 310 6.23 -5.85 0.73
CA MET A 310 6.41 -5.15 -0.54
C MET A 310 7.11 -3.79 -0.37
N LEU A 311 7.10 -3.20 0.82
CA LEU A 311 7.71 -1.90 1.08
C LEU A 311 9.24 -2.00 1.16
N GLU A 312 9.92 -1.01 0.60
CA GLU A 312 11.37 -0.84 0.71
C GLU A 312 11.67 0.50 1.40
N ASP A 313 12.18 0.42 2.61
CA ASP A 313 12.63 1.58 3.39
C ASP A 313 14.01 2.07 2.90
N PRO A 314 14.30 3.38 2.92
CA PRO A 314 15.64 3.92 2.62
C PRO A 314 16.73 3.26 3.47
N LYS A 315 17.94 3.08 2.91
CA LYS A 315 19.01 2.28 3.51
C LYS A 315 19.41 2.71 4.93
N ASP A 316 19.38 4.02 5.18
CA ASP A 316 19.79 4.64 6.44
C ASP A 316 18.62 4.79 7.43
N LEU A 317 17.40 4.40 7.04
CA LEU A 317 16.23 4.42 7.92
C LEU A 317 16.33 3.26 8.95
N PRO A 318 15.97 3.48 10.24
CA PRO A 318 16.04 2.42 11.24
C PRO A 318 15.19 1.19 10.85
N LYS A 319 15.78 0.00 10.89
CA LYS A 319 15.12 -1.30 10.59
C LYS A 319 13.84 -1.56 11.41
N ARG A 320 13.59 -0.80 12.47
CA ARG A 320 12.36 -0.84 13.26
C ARG A 320 11.15 -0.21 12.54
N ARG A 321 11.35 0.69 11.55
CA ARG A 321 10.27 1.40 10.84
C ARG A 321 9.21 0.42 10.34
N THR A 322 9.62 -0.66 9.68
CA THR A 322 8.71 -1.68 9.14
C THR A 322 7.83 -2.32 10.22
N VAL A 323 8.38 -2.58 11.42
CA VAL A 323 7.63 -3.12 12.57
C VAL A 323 6.65 -2.08 13.11
N THR A 324 7.11 -0.85 13.34
CA THR A 324 6.27 0.26 13.83
C THR A 324 5.14 0.59 12.84
N ARG A 325 5.38 0.46 11.53
CA ARG A 325 4.37 0.59 10.49
C ARG A 325 3.30 -0.51 10.58
N ILE A 326 3.70 -1.78 10.79
CA ILE A 326 2.76 -2.89 10.99
C ILE A 326 1.91 -2.65 12.24
N GLU A 327 2.52 -2.29 13.37
CA GLU A 327 1.84 -1.98 14.64
C GLU A 327 0.78 -0.88 14.44
N LYS A 328 1.15 0.22 13.78
CA LYS A 328 0.24 1.33 13.48
C LYS A 328 -0.88 0.95 12.51
N LEU A 329 -0.59 0.24 11.42
CA LEU A 329 -1.62 -0.22 10.48
C LEU A 329 -2.63 -1.17 11.13
N MET A 330 -2.18 -2.06 12.03
CA MET A 330 -3.08 -2.94 12.79
C MET A 330 -4.04 -2.14 13.67
N GLN A 331 -3.55 -1.09 14.35
CA GLN A 331 -4.39 -0.21 15.16
C GLN A 331 -5.37 0.60 14.30
N LEU A 332 -4.88 1.27 13.25
CA LEU A 332 -5.66 2.22 12.43
C LEU A 332 -6.70 1.54 11.54
N LEU A 333 -6.46 0.32 11.07
CA LEU A 333 -7.44 -0.42 10.25
C LEU A 333 -8.54 -1.10 11.11
N LEU A 334 -8.25 -1.40 12.38
CA LEU A 334 -9.23 -1.94 13.34
C LEU A 334 -9.99 -0.85 14.11
N GLU A 335 -9.59 0.42 13.99
CA GLU A 335 -10.19 1.55 14.68
C GLU A 335 -11.70 1.65 14.42
N ARG A 336 -12.45 2.01 15.48
CA ARG A 336 -13.87 2.35 15.41
C ARG A 336 -14.03 3.80 15.86
N LYS A 337 -14.26 4.68 14.90
CA LYS A 337 -14.54 6.09 15.14
C LYS A 337 -16.05 6.29 15.26
N GLU A 338 -16.49 7.09 16.23
CA GLU A 338 -17.92 7.38 16.43
C GLU A 338 -18.44 8.45 15.46
N THR A 339 -17.57 9.37 15.03
CA THR A 339 -17.91 10.51 14.16
C THR A 339 -16.83 10.75 13.10
N GLY A 340 -17.26 11.08 11.88
CA GLY A 340 -16.38 11.32 10.73
C GLY A 340 -15.70 10.05 10.19
N PRO A 341 -14.92 10.17 9.09
CA PRO A 341 -14.22 9.02 8.51
C PRO A 341 -13.08 8.53 9.41
N SER A 342 -12.85 7.22 9.41
CA SER A 342 -11.62 6.60 9.96
C SER A 342 -10.54 6.45 8.88
N PHE A 343 -9.30 6.18 9.29
CA PHE A 343 -8.22 5.84 8.36
C PHE A 343 -8.59 4.68 7.44
N CYS A 344 -9.26 3.66 7.99
CA CYS A 344 -9.76 2.52 7.24
C CYS A 344 -10.74 2.93 6.13
N ASP A 345 -11.62 3.91 6.37
CA ASP A 345 -12.63 4.33 5.39
C ASP A 345 -12.00 5.12 4.23
N VAL A 346 -11.06 6.02 4.54
CA VAL A 346 -10.31 6.78 3.52
C VAL A 346 -9.46 5.83 2.65
N VAL A 347 -8.70 4.93 3.27
CA VAL A 347 -7.88 3.95 2.55
C VAL A 347 -8.75 3.01 1.70
N LYS A 348 -9.89 2.54 2.24
CA LYS A 348 -10.87 1.74 1.49
C LYS A 348 -11.39 2.48 0.27
N ALA A 349 -11.80 3.74 0.41
CA ALA A 349 -12.27 4.56 -0.70
C ALA A 349 -11.21 4.70 -1.82
N ARG A 350 -9.93 4.89 -1.45
CA ARG A 350 -8.82 4.93 -2.41
C ARG A 350 -8.56 3.59 -3.09
N ILE A 351 -8.65 2.48 -2.38
CA ILE A 351 -8.55 1.13 -2.97
C ILE A 351 -9.70 0.88 -3.93
N VAL A 352 -10.93 1.27 -3.58
CA VAL A 352 -12.10 1.17 -4.46
C VAL A 352 -11.92 2.00 -5.73
N GLN A 353 -11.44 3.26 -5.64
CA GLN A 353 -11.11 4.10 -6.80
C GLN A 353 -10.13 3.38 -7.76
N LEU A 354 -9.05 2.80 -7.21
CA LEU A 354 -8.03 2.09 -8.00
C LEU A 354 -8.53 0.77 -8.60
N LEU A 355 -9.42 0.06 -7.89
CA LEU A 355 -10.09 -1.12 -8.41
C LEU A 355 -11.04 -0.76 -9.56
N GLU A 356 -11.84 0.31 -9.43
CA GLU A 356 -12.72 0.80 -10.50
C GLU A 356 -11.91 1.17 -11.76
N GLU A 357 -10.77 1.88 -11.62
CA GLU A 357 -9.87 2.17 -12.75
C GLU A 357 -9.32 0.88 -13.40
N LYS A 358 -8.84 -0.07 -12.59
CA LYS A 358 -8.35 -1.37 -13.05
C LYS A 358 -9.42 -2.19 -13.78
N GLU A 359 -10.64 -2.19 -13.27
CA GLU A 359 -11.75 -3.00 -13.76
C GLU A 359 -12.38 -2.41 -15.03
N LYS A 360 -12.47 -1.07 -15.14
CA LYS A 360 -12.85 -0.35 -16.37
C LYS A 360 -11.92 -0.67 -17.56
N SER A 361 -10.68 -1.08 -17.31
CA SER A 361 -9.75 -1.50 -18.38
C SER A 361 -10.03 -2.90 -18.95
N LYS A 362 -10.88 -3.71 -18.29
CA LYS A 362 -11.22 -5.08 -18.71
C LYS A 362 -12.50 -5.10 -19.53
N ALA A 363 -12.53 -5.93 -20.57
CA ALA A 363 -13.69 -6.09 -21.45
C ALA A 363 -14.97 -6.60 -20.73
N ASP A 364 -14.82 -7.28 -19.59
CA ASP A 364 -15.93 -7.78 -18.77
C ASP A 364 -16.25 -6.90 -17.55
N GLY A 365 -15.61 -5.72 -17.42
CA GLY A 365 -15.73 -4.89 -16.21
C GLY A 365 -15.23 -5.58 -14.93
N GLY A 366 -14.44 -6.66 -15.05
CA GLY A 366 -13.89 -7.41 -13.92
C GLY A 366 -14.84 -8.41 -13.24
N VAL A 367 -16.08 -8.58 -13.70
CA VAL A 367 -17.11 -9.38 -13.00
C VAL A 367 -16.79 -10.89 -12.93
N ASN A 368 -15.95 -11.41 -13.83
CA ASN A 368 -15.64 -12.85 -13.88
C ASN A 368 -14.46 -13.27 -13.00
N TRP A 369 -13.91 -12.40 -12.14
CA TRP A 369 -12.75 -12.72 -11.32
C TRP A 369 -12.90 -14.03 -10.52
N LEU A 370 -14.07 -14.26 -9.90
CA LEU A 370 -14.36 -15.45 -9.13
C LEU A 370 -14.49 -16.71 -10.00
N THR A 371 -15.00 -16.57 -11.23
CA THR A 371 -15.09 -17.67 -12.20
C THR A 371 -13.69 -18.06 -12.69
N ASN A 372 -12.83 -17.08 -12.93
CA ASN A 372 -11.43 -17.29 -13.34
C ASN A 372 -10.61 -17.92 -12.19
N GLU A 373 -10.85 -17.49 -10.95
CA GLU A 373 -10.26 -18.08 -9.74
C GLU A 373 -10.70 -19.55 -9.57
N ALA A 374 -12.01 -19.85 -9.69
CA ALA A 374 -12.53 -21.22 -9.65
C ALA A 374 -11.98 -22.10 -10.79
N ALA A 375 -11.66 -21.50 -11.94
CA ALA A 375 -11.04 -22.17 -13.08
C ALA A 375 -9.51 -22.29 -12.98
N THR A 376 -8.87 -21.77 -11.92
CA THR A 376 -7.41 -21.82 -11.71
C THR A 376 -7.05 -22.98 -10.78
N PRO A 377 -6.58 -24.15 -11.28
CA PRO A 377 -6.45 -25.35 -10.46
C PRO A 377 -5.48 -25.17 -9.30
N LYS A 378 -4.36 -24.46 -9.55
CA LYS A 378 -3.32 -24.20 -8.55
C LYS A 378 -3.89 -23.48 -7.32
N ALA A 379 -4.65 -22.41 -7.51
CA ALA A 379 -5.20 -21.62 -6.43
C ALA A 379 -6.15 -22.45 -5.54
N ILE A 380 -7.06 -23.21 -6.16
CA ILE A 380 -7.94 -24.15 -5.46
C ILE A 380 -7.16 -25.24 -4.72
N THR A 381 -6.07 -25.76 -5.30
CA THR A 381 -5.25 -26.79 -4.65
C THR A 381 -4.45 -26.27 -3.46
N GLU A 382 -3.97 -25.03 -3.52
CA GLU A 382 -3.20 -24.38 -2.43
C GLU A 382 -4.11 -23.87 -1.31
N ALA A 383 -5.31 -23.39 -1.64
CA ALA A 383 -6.30 -22.90 -0.67
C ALA A 383 -7.17 -24.01 -0.06
N GLY A 384 -7.28 -25.17 -0.71
CA GLY A 384 -8.12 -26.30 -0.29
C GLY A 384 -9.60 -26.13 -0.66
N THR A 385 -10.22 -25.03 -0.23
CA THR A 385 -11.63 -24.70 -0.47
C THR A 385 -11.79 -23.48 -1.38
N LEU A 386 -12.89 -23.41 -2.13
CA LEU A 386 -13.18 -22.30 -3.04
C LEU A 386 -13.35 -20.97 -2.28
N ARG A 387 -13.93 -20.99 -1.08
CA ARG A 387 -14.06 -19.78 -0.23
C ARG A 387 -12.70 -19.25 0.21
N GLN A 388 -11.77 -20.13 0.60
CA GLN A 388 -10.41 -19.72 0.96
C GLN A 388 -9.64 -19.22 -0.27
N SER A 389 -9.83 -19.82 -1.45
CA SER A 389 -9.23 -19.35 -2.70
C SER A 389 -9.71 -17.93 -3.04
N ALA A 390 -11.03 -17.70 -2.97
CA ALA A 390 -11.61 -16.38 -3.19
C ALA A 390 -11.05 -15.32 -2.21
N TRP A 391 -10.91 -15.65 -0.92
CA TRP A 391 -10.29 -14.75 0.06
C TRP A 391 -8.80 -14.46 -0.24
N ASN A 392 -8.04 -15.49 -0.62
CA ASN A 392 -6.64 -15.34 -1.02
C ASN A 392 -6.51 -14.48 -2.28
N HIS A 393 -7.40 -14.65 -3.26
CA HIS A 393 -7.46 -13.83 -4.47
C HIS A 393 -7.72 -12.36 -4.13
N LEU A 394 -8.78 -12.07 -3.37
CA LEU A 394 -9.12 -10.72 -2.91
C LEU A 394 -7.91 -10.07 -2.21
N SER A 395 -7.28 -10.79 -1.28
CA SER A 395 -6.09 -10.34 -0.56
C SER A 395 -4.91 -10.05 -1.52
N SER A 396 -4.68 -10.91 -2.51
CA SER A 396 -3.60 -10.74 -3.50
C SER A 396 -3.80 -9.52 -4.42
N VAL A 397 -5.05 -9.17 -4.71
CA VAL A 397 -5.39 -7.99 -5.53
C VAL A 397 -5.30 -6.71 -4.73
N ILE A 398 -5.70 -6.74 -3.45
CA ILE A 398 -5.78 -5.59 -2.55
C ILE A 398 -4.42 -5.22 -1.95
N ALA A 399 -3.62 -6.20 -1.51
CA ALA A 399 -2.37 -5.94 -0.77
C ALA A 399 -1.39 -4.98 -1.48
N PRO A 400 -1.15 -5.07 -2.81
CA PRO A 400 -0.25 -4.12 -3.45
C PRO A 400 -0.86 -2.72 -3.62
N LEU A 401 -2.20 -2.60 -3.75
CA LEU A 401 -2.87 -1.29 -3.78
C LEU A 401 -2.76 -0.61 -2.42
N LEU A 402 -2.99 -1.37 -1.34
CA LEU A 402 -2.76 -0.94 0.03
C LEU A 402 -1.28 -0.55 0.24
N ALA A 403 -0.34 -1.30 -0.32
CA ALA A 403 1.09 -1.00 -0.23
C ALA A 403 1.49 0.30 -0.92
N GLU A 404 0.97 0.61 -2.12
CA GLU A 404 1.22 1.89 -2.79
C GLU A 404 0.66 3.08 -1.99
N ILE A 405 -0.57 2.95 -1.46
CA ILE A 405 -1.19 3.97 -0.61
C ILE A 405 -0.39 4.16 0.69
N VAL A 406 0.04 3.07 1.34
CA VAL A 406 0.85 3.11 2.56
C VAL A 406 2.25 3.67 2.29
N ALA A 407 2.90 3.32 1.19
CA ALA A 407 4.21 3.88 0.82
C ALA A 407 4.14 5.41 0.63
N TYR A 408 3.05 5.88 0.04
CA TYR A 408 2.78 7.31 -0.08
C TYR A 408 2.47 7.96 1.27
N ALA A 409 1.59 7.34 2.07
CA ALA A 409 1.12 7.87 3.35
C ALA A 409 2.16 7.79 4.48
N ASP A 410 3.19 6.94 4.37
CA ASP A 410 4.24 6.78 5.40
C ASP A 410 5.56 7.51 5.08
N ARG A 411 5.64 8.20 3.94
CA ARG A 411 6.78 9.04 3.56
C ARG A 411 7.16 9.99 4.70
N ASN A 412 8.47 10.14 4.96
CA ASN A 412 8.99 10.98 6.06
C ASN A 412 8.37 10.67 7.45
N SER A 413 8.07 9.40 7.72
CA SER A 413 7.40 8.92 8.95
C SER A 413 5.95 9.43 9.15
N ASN A 414 5.28 9.89 8.10
CA ASN A 414 4.00 10.62 8.16
C ASN A 414 2.83 9.87 8.85
N LEU A 415 2.78 8.53 8.88
CA LEU A 415 1.76 7.80 9.67
C LEU A 415 1.90 8.02 11.18
N ASP A 416 3.00 8.60 11.66
CA ASP A 416 3.24 8.81 13.09
C ASP A 416 2.27 9.85 13.66
N HIS A 417 1.84 10.82 12.85
CA HIS A 417 0.78 11.77 13.16
C HIS A 417 -0.56 11.13 13.54
N MET A 418 -0.84 9.91 13.04
CA MET A 418 -2.08 9.18 13.35
C MET A 418 -2.02 8.43 14.68
N ALA A 419 -0.82 8.19 15.23
CA ALA A 419 -0.63 7.51 16.51
C ALA A 419 -0.25 8.48 17.64
N THR A 420 0.48 9.55 17.30
CA THR A 420 0.92 10.62 18.18
C THR A 420 0.65 11.97 17.51
N PRO A 421 -0.61 12.45 17.54
CA PRO A 421 -0.97 13.74 16.97
C PRO A 421 -0.31 14.90 17.73
N ALA A 422 -0.08 16.02 17.03
CA ALA A 422 0.52 17.22 17.61
C ALA A 422 -0.52 18.14 18.28
N GLY A 423 -1.73 18.19 17.72
CA GLY A 423 -2.92 18.87 18.22
C GLY A 423 -4.18 18.18 17.70
N GLU A 424 -5.36 18.73 17.99
CA GLU A 424 -6.63 18.15 17.53
C GLU A 424 -6.73 18.19 15.99
N TRP A 425 -6.15 19.24 15.40
CA TRP A 425 -6.03 19.46 13.95
C TRP A 425 -5.28 18.36 13.17
N THR A 426 -4.41 17.57 13.83
CA THR A 426 -3.45 16.69 13.14
C THR A 426 -4.11 15.52 12.40
N VAL A 427 -5.06 14.82 13.04
CA VAL A 427 -5.74 13.66 12.43
C VAL A 427 -6.73 14.07 11.34
N PRO A 428 -7.57 15.11 11.52
CA PRO A 428 -8.40 15.65 10.44
C PRO A 428 -7.58 16.05 9.21
N LEU A 429 -6.54 16.88 9.37
CA LEU A 429 -5.69 17.31 8.25
C LEU A 429 -5.08 16.12 7.49
N PHE A 430 -4.63 15.08 8.21
CA PHE A 430 -4.11 13.86 7.59
C PHE A 430 -5.18 13.16 6.73
N LEU A 431 -6.38 12.95 7.29
CA LEU A 431 -7.46 12.22 6.63
C LEU A 431 -8.03 13.01 5.44
N ASP A 432 -8.22 14.32 5.60
CA ASP A 432 -8.79 15.19 4.57
C ASP A 432 -7.85 15.28 3.35
N VAL A 433 -6.55 15.53 3.56
CA VAL A 433 -5.55 15.54 2.48
C VAL A 433 -5.43 14.17 1.80
N LEU A 434 -5.45 13.06 2.55
CA LEU A 434 -5.43 11.72 1.97
C LEU A 434 -6.73 11.37 1.22
N SER A 435 -7.86 12.00 1.55
CA SER A 435 -9.15 11.80 0.88
C SER A 435 -9.31 12.60 -0.43
N ASP A 436 -8.67 13.77 -0.54
CA ASP A 436 -8.83 14.64 -1.72
C ASP A 436 -8.08 14.10 -2.95
N HIS A 437 -8.84 13.86 -4.03
CA HIS A 437 -8.34 13.20 -5.24
C HIS A 437 -7.43 14.09 -6.10
N ASN A 438 -7.45 15.40 -5.90
CA ASN A 438 -6.61 16.38 -6.59
C ASN A 438 -5.31 16.64 -5.82
N LEU A 439 -5.36 16.66 -4.48
CA LEU A 439 -4.18 16.81 -3.62
C LEU A 439 -3.32 15.54 -3.61
N VAL A 440 -3.96 14.37 -3.55
CA VAL A 440 -3.31 13.06 -3.63
C VAL A 440 -3.90 12.26 -4.80
N PRO A 441 -3.37 12.46 -6.03
CA PRO A 441 -3.83 11.75 -7.21
C PRO A 441 -3.23 10.35 -7.27
N PHE A 442 -4.03 9.35 -6.93
CA PHE A 442 -3.73 7.94 -7.18
C PHE A 442 -4.34 7.51 -8.52
N HIS A 443 -3.54 6.86 -9.38
CA HIS A 443 -4.01 6.23 -10.61
C HIS A 443 -3.40 4.83 -10.76
N TYR A 444 -4.22 3.85 -11.15
CA TYR A 444 -3.81 2.45 -11.22
C TYR A 444 -2.62 2.23 -12.17
N ASN A 445 -2.63 2.91 -13.32
CA ASN A 445 -1.54 2.81 -14.31
C ASN A 445 -0.20 3.34 -13.78
N ALA A 446 -0.19 4.28 -12.83
CA ALA A 446 1.02 4.78 -12.19
C ALA A 446 1.60 3.81 -11.13
N MET A 447 0.83 2.79 -10.73
CA MET A 447 1.23 1.73 -9.80
C MET A 447 1.87 0.51 -10.50
N LEU A 448 1.95 0.53 -11.82
CA LEU A 448 2.62 -0.51 -12.60
C LEU A 448 4.13 -0.24 -12.69
N SER A 449 4.91 -1.30 -12.93
CA SER A 449 6.32 -1.20 -13.29
C SER A 449 6.44 -0.49 -14.64
N PRO A 450 7.19 0.63 -14.77
CA PRO A 450 7.35 1.34 -16.04
C PRO A 450 7.98 0.49 -17.17
N VAL A 451 8.71 -0.57 -16.78
CA VAL A 451 9.41 -1.47 -17.72
C VAL A 451 8.56 -2.69 -18.04
N MET A 452 8.00 -3.35 -17.03
CA MET A 452 7.30 -4.63 -17.21
C MET A 452 5.77 -4.49 -17.42
N ASN A 453 5.20 -3.31 -17.17
CA ASN A 453 3.75 -3.05 -17.19
C ASN A 453 2.91 -4.01 -16.33
N VAL A 454 3.51 -4.54 -15.26
CA VAL A 454 2.84 -5.37 -14.24
C VAL A 454 2.92 -4.70 -12.87
N GLN A 455 2.10 -5.14 -11.93
CA GLN A 455 2.06 -4.64 -10.57
C GLN A 455 3.44 -4.77 -9.90
N ARG A 456 3.91 -3.70 -9.25
CA ARG A 456 5.23 -3.68 -8.60
C ARG A 456 5.29 -4.69 -7.46
N GLN A 457 6.34 -5.52 -7.42
CA GLN A 457 6.59 -6.44 -6.30
C GLN A 457 7.29 -5.74 -5.12
N LYS A 458 7.99 -4.64 -5.41
CA LYS A 458 8.74 -3.81 -4.47
C LYS A 458 8.42 -2.34 -4.70
N ILE A 459 8.15 -1.63 -3.61
CA ILE A 459 7.58 -0.28 -3.61
C ILE A 459 8.42 0.57 -2.63
N PRO A 460 9.21 1.55 -3.12
CA PRO A 460 10.06 2.35 -2.27
C PRO A 460 9.25 3.37 -1.46
N VAL A 461 9.51 3.43 -0.15
CA VAL A 461 9.02 4.50 0.72
C VAL A 461 9.97 5.69 0.56
N LEU A 462 9.62 6.57 -0.38
CA LEU A 462 10.44 7.74 -0.72
C LEU A 462 10.55 8.73 0.46
N SER A 463 11.62 9.51 0.48
CA SER A 463 11.71 10.75 1.26
C SER A 463 11.47 11.98 0.36
N SER A 464 11.21 13.14 0.97
CA SER A 464 11.14 14.43 0.27
C SER A 464 12.23 15.43 0.70
N GLY A 465 13.19 15.04 1.54
CA GLY A 465 14.27 15.94 1.95
C GLY A 465 15.16 16.35 0.78
N CYS A 466 15.79 17.51 0.89
CA CYS A 466 16.69 18.02 -0.13
C CYS A 466 17.85 17.02 -0.34
N GLY A 467 18.08 16.57 -1.57
CA GLY A 467 19.08 15.53 -1.86
C GLY A 467 18.78 14.17 -1.22
N GLU A 468 17.51 13.79 -1.09
CA GLU A 468 17.03 12.53 -0.48
C GLU A 468 17.33 12.38 1.02
N GLN A 469 17.66 13.48 1.71
CA GLN A 469 17.91 13.50 3.16
C GLN A 469 16.69 13.01 3.96
N LEU A 470 16.94 12.11 4.92
CA LEU A 470 15.89 11.55 5.77
C LEU A 470 15.54 12.54 6.89
N PHE A 471 14.25 12.84 7.01
CA PHE A 471 13.68 13.60 8.12
C PHE A 471 12.29 13.08 8.49
N GLU A 472 11.85 13.41 9.70
CA GLU A 472 10.49 13.14 10.19
C GLU A 472 9.65 14.41 10.04
N CYS A 473 8.51 14.32 9.37
CA CYS A 473 7.62 15.47 9.21
C CYS A 473 6.92 15.83 10.52
N ARG A 474 6.66 17.12 10.72
CA ARG A 474 5.91 17.69 11.84
C ARG A 474 4.49 18.11 11.45
N VAL A 475 4.20 18.21 10.16
CA VAL A 475 2.85 18.43 9.61
C VAL A 475 2.51 17.29 8.64
N PRO A 476 1.28 16.72 8.70
CA PRO A 476 0.80 15.76 7.73
C PRO A 476 0.99 16.22 6.29
N PHE A 477 1.58 15.35 5.46
CA PHE A 477 1.74 15.56 4.02
C PHE A 477 2.46 16.87 3.62
N SER A 478 3.44 17.35 4.41
CA SER A 478 4.20 18.58 4.12
C SER A 478 4.72 18.71 2.68
N TRP A 479 5.07 17.61 2.00
CA TRP A 479 5.50 17.63 0.60
C TRP A 479 4.36 17.94 -0.39
N VAL A 480 3.12 17.53 -0.07
CA VAL A 480 1.91 17.92 -0.81
C VAL A 480 1.65 19.40 -0.59
N ILE A 481 1.71 19.86 0.67
CA ILE A 481 1.54 21.28 1.00
C ILE A 481 2.53 22.13 0.20
N ARG A 482 3.82 21.78 0.23
CA ARG A 482 4.84 22.46 -0.57
C ARG A 482 4.53 22.43 -2.07
N GLY A 483 4.25 21.25 -2.64
CA GLY A 483 3.99 21.13 -4.08
C GLY A 483 2.80 21.96 -4.57
N GLN A 484 1.76 22.09 -3.74
CA GLN A 484 0.60 22.95 -4.04
C GLN A 484 0.95 24.43 -3.92
N VAL A 485 1.63 24.87 -2.86
CA VAL A 485 2.04 26.28 -2.71
C VAL A 485 3.04 26.69 -3.81
N ASP A 486 3.99 25.82 -4.18
CA ASP A 486 4.90 26.03 -5.32
C ASP A 486 4.13 26.18 -6.66
N ALA A 487 2.97 25.51 -6.81
CA ALA A 487 2.12 25.62 -8.00
C ALA A 487 1.26 26.91 -7.99
N ILE A 488 0.78 27.32 -6.82
CA ILE A 488 0.08 28.61 -6.62
C ILE A 488 1.05 29.77 -6.87
N TRP A 489 2.29 29.69 -6.36
CA TRP A 489 3.35 30.67 -6.61
C TRP A 489 3.63 30.86 -8.12
N LYS A 490 3.80 29.76 -8.86
CA LYS A 490 3.93 29.78 -10.34
C LYS A 490 2.70 30.33 -11.05
N THR A 491 1.55 30.38 -10.39
CA THR A 491 0.31 30.98 -10.91
C THR A 491 0.27 32.47 -10.59
N ALA A 492 0.67 32.88 -9.39
CA ALA A 492 0.85 34.27 -8.97
C ALA A 492 1.84 35.01 -9.90
N GLN A 493 3.01 34.43 -10.19
CA GLN A 493 3.98 34.96 -11.16
C GLN A 493 3.40 35.17 -12.58
N LYS A 494 2.40 34.38 -13.00
CA LYS A 494 1.71 34.55 -14.30
C LYS A 494 0.59 35.58 -14.24
N LEU A 495 0.11 35.91 -13.04
CA LEU A 495 -0.92 36.92 -12.80
C LEU A 495 -0.31 38.31 -12.66
N GLU A 496 0.89 38.45 -12.10
CA GLU A 496 1.64 39.72 -12.00
C GLU A 496 1.66 40.50 -13.32
N ALA A 497 1.99 39.83 -14.43
CA ALA A 497 1.99 40.41 -15.78
C ALA A 497 0.61 40.87 -16.31
N LYS A 498 -0.48 40.56 -15.60
CA LYS A 498 -1.88 40.88 -15.97
C LYS A 498 -2.56 41.83 -14.98
N THR A 499 -2.29 41.69 -13.68
CA THR A 499 -2.94 42.44 -12.61
C THR A 499 -2.05 43.53 -12.00
N GLY A 500 -0.72 43.42 -12.15
CA GLY A 500 0.24 44.27 -11.42
C GLY A 500 0.35 43.94 -9.92
N GLU A 501 -0.33 42.90 -9.45
CA GLU A 501 -0.21 42.35 -8.09
C GLU A 501 1.07 41.53 -8.01
N THR A 502 1.96 41.83 -7.06
CA THR A 502 3.21 41.07 -6.91
C THR A 502 2.92 39.64 -6.43
N PRO A 503 3.79 38.64 -6.72
CA PRO A 503 3.56 37.26 -6.29
C PRO A 503 3.37 37.13 -4.76
N ASP A 504 4.13 37.91 -4.01
CA ASP A 504 4.09 38.00 -2.54
C ASP A 504 2.71 38.43 -2.00
N GLN A 505 2.03 39.32 -2.72
CA GLN A 505 0.68 39.82 -2.38
C GLN A 505 -0.42 38.85 -2.85
N ALA A 506 -0.25 38.24 -4.02
CA ALA A 506 -1.22 37.31 -4.58
C ALA A 506 -1.22 35.95 -3.87
N LEU A 507 -0.06 35.47 -3.35
CA LEU A 507 0.07 34.12 -2.79
C LEU A 507 -0.88 33.84 -1.61
N PRO A 508 -1.01 34.68 -0.57
CA PRO A 508 -1.88 34.38 0.58
C PRO A 508 -3.35 34.21 0.17
N ARG A 509 -3.87 35.12 -0.66
CA ARG A 509 -5.22 35.07 -1.22
C ARG A 509 -5.41 33.84 -2.12
N LEU A 510 -4.42 33.61 -3.00
CA LEU A 510 -4.17 32.39 -3.78
C LEU A 510 -4.44 31.09 -3.00
N PHE A 511 -3.81 31.04 -1.84
CA PHE A 511 -3.80 29.90 -0.95
C PHE A 511 -5.13 29.73 -0.22
N GLU A 512 -5.68 30.80 0.36
CA GLU A 512 -6.98 30.81 1.06
C GLU A 512 -8.14 30.37 0.14
N GLU A 513 -8.15 30.80 -1.12
CA GLU A 513 -9.16 30.40 -2.12
C GLU A 513 -9.08 28.89 -2.47
N SER A 514 -7.91 28.25 -2.29
CA SER A 514 -7.62 26.88 -2.72
C SER A 514 -8.26 25.79 -1.84
N PRO A 515 -8.46 24.56 -2.36
CA PRO A 515 -8.93 23.43 -1.55
C PRO A 515 -8.03 23.12 -0.35
N LEU A 516 -6.71 23.19 -0.55
CA LEU A 516 -5.73 22.95 0.51
C LEU A 516 -5.79 24.03 1.60
N GLY A 517 -5.91 25.31 1.21
CA GLY A 517 -6.04 26.40 2.16
C GLY A 517 -7.26 26.25 3.06
N LYS A 518 -8.42 25.86 2.48
CA LYS A 518 -9.65 25.58 3.21
C LYS A 518 -9.53 24.41 4.18
N ILE A 519 -8.85 23.33 3.78
CA ILE A 519 -8.57 22.19 4.68
C ILE A 519 -7.68 22.65 5.86
N ILE A 520 -6.61 23.40 5.57
CA ILE A 520 -5.68 23.88 6.61
C ILE A 520 -6.34 24.90 7.53
N GLN A 521 -7.19 25.79 7.00
CA GLN A 521 -8.03 26.71 7.79
C GLN A 521 -8.98 25.94 8.70
N THR A 522 -9.73 24.98 8.16
CA THR A 522 -10.67 24.14 8.93
C THR A 522 -9.96 23.36 10.05
N ALA A 523 -8.71 22.93 9.80
CA ALA A 523 -7.89 22.27 10.80
C ALA A 523 -7.39 23.26 11.87
N ALA A 524 -6.87 24.43 11.47
CA ALA A 524 -6.38 25.48 12.36
C ALA A 524 -7.47 26.08 13.27
N GLU A 525 -8.72 26.15 12.79
CA GLU A 525 -9.86 26.68 13.55
C GLU A 525 -10.31 25.78 14.71
N GLN A 526 -9.90 24.50 14.76
CA GLN A 526 -10.33 23.56 15.81
C GLN A 526 -9.78 23.92 17.19
N ASP A 527 -8.48 24.19 17.27
CA ASP A 527 -7.75 24.49 18.51
C ASP A 527 -6.91 25.78 18.42
N GLN A 528 -7.16 26.61 17.40
CA GLN A 528 -6.47 27.88 17.12
C GLN A 528 -4.96 27.72 16.77
N SER A 529 -4.54 26.54 16.33
CA SER A 529 -3.14 26.19 16.03
C SER A 529 -2.59 26.71 14.69
N GLY A 530 -3.17 27.74 14.08
CA GLY A 530 -2.73 28.24 12.76
C GLY A 530 -1.23 28.57 12.67
N GLU A 531 -0.70 29.23 13.70
CA GLU A 531 0.72 29.56 13.81
C GLU A 531 1.59 28.34 14.16
N ASP A 532 1.12 27.43 15.03
CA ASP A 532 1.85 26.18 15.36
C ASP A 532 1.97 25.27 14.13
N ILE A 533 0.92 25.18 13.29
CA ILE A 533 0.96 24.49 11.99
C ILE A 533 2.02 25.14 11.09
N ALA A 534 2.05 26.47 10.99
CA ALA A 534 3.03 27.18 10.16
C ALA A 534 4.47 27.03 10.67
N ALA A 535 4.70 27.07 11.99
CA ALA A 535 6.01 26.88 12.61
C ALA A 535 6.52 25.43 12.47
N ARG A 536 5.63 24.43 12.57
CA ARG A 536 5.96 23.03 12.24
C ARG A 536 6.22 22.85 10.76
N TYR A 537 5.44 23.50 9.90
CA TYR A 537 5.63 23.46 8.46
C TYR A 537 6.95 24.11 8.05
N LEU A 538 7.40 25.17 8.71
CA LEU A 538 8.70 25.81 8.46
C LEU A 538 9.87 24.82 8.63
N HIS A 539 9.86 24.00 9.69
CA HIS A 539 10.84 22.92 9.87
C HIS A 539 10.85 21.95 8.67
N ASP A 540 9.69 21.43 8.30
CA ASP A 540 9.57 20.45 7.22
C ASP A 540 9.95 21.07 5.86
N PHE A 541 9.53 22.31 5.62
CA PHE A 541 9.82 23.06 4.43
C PHE A 541 11.33 23.28 4.26
N VAL A 542 12.04 23.68 5.31
CA VAL A 542 13.50 23.83 5.28
C VAL A 542 14.19 22.51 4.95
N TRP A 543 13.79 21.39 5.58
CA TRP A 543 14.32 20.06 5.24
C TRP A 543 14.14 19.69 3.76
N MET A 544 13.02 20.07 3.15
CA MET A 544 12.76 19.78 1.73
C MET A 544 13.43 20.79 0.78
N ALA A 545 13.66 22.04 1.19
CA ALA A 545 14.06 23.15 0.31
C ALA A 545 15.52 23.58 0.43
N TYR A 546 16.15 23.39 1.60
CA TYR A 546 17.53 23.82 1.87
C TYR A 546 18.52 22.65 1.79
N ARG A 547 19.66 22.87 1.13
CA ARG A 547 20.73 21.88 0.99
C ARG A 547 21.65 21.93 2.22
N MET A 548 21.30 21.14 3.24
CA MET A 548 22.10 20.94 4.44
C MET A 548 23.47 20.34 4.13
N VAL A 549 24.54 20.84 4.76
CA VAL A 549 25.93 20.41 4.50
C VAL A 549 26.59 19.72 5.71
N THR A 550 26.33 20.19 6.93
CA THR A 550 27.04 19.76 8.14
C THR A 550 26.54 18.45 8.74
N THR A 551 25.36 17.96 8.30
CA THR A 551 24.60 16.85 8.91
C THR A 551 24.13 17.06 10.36
N SER A 552 24.37 18.24 10.96
CA SER A 552 23.85 18.59 12.29
C SER A 552 22.48 19.26 12.22
N VAL A 553 21.51 18.80 13.02
CA VAL A 553 20.13 19.35 13.07
C VAL A 553 20.10 20.84 13.44
N GLU A 554 21.16 21.30 14.09
CA GLU A 554 21.45 22.69 14.45
C GLU A 554 21.52 23.61 13.22
N GLU A 555 22.01 23.12 12.08
CA GLU A 555 22.01 23.87 10.81
C GLU A 555 20.57 24.14 10.35
N ILE A 556 19.70 23.12 10.41
CA ILE A 556 18.27 23.26 10.06
C ILE A 556 17.57 24.24 11.01
N LYS A 557 17.81 24.15 12.32
CA LYS A 557 17.26 25.10 13.31
C LYS A 557 17.65 26.55 12.99
N MET A 558 18.95 26.78 12.74
CA MET A 558 19.48 28.09 12.37
C MET A 558 18.85 28.64 11.08
N VAL A 559 18.64 27.78 10.06
CA VAL A 559 17.98 28.17 8.81
C VAL A 559 16.48 28.44 9.02
N CYS A 560 15.78 27.70 9.89
CA CYS A 560 14.41 28.04 10.28
C CYS A 560 14.35 29.44 10.90
N SER A 561 15.20 29.74 11.89
CA SER A 561 15.28 31.08 12.50
C SER A 561 15.59 32.18 11.46
N ALA A 562 16.47 31.91 10.49
CA ALA A 562 16.77 32.84 9.40
C ALA A 562 15.55 33.16 8.51
N VAL A 563 14.75 32.16 8.17
CA VAL A 563 13.52 32.32 7.39
C VAL A 563 12.44 33.04 8.21
N GLU A 564 12.29 32.70 9.49
CA GLU A 564 11.33 33.36 10.39
C GLU A 564 11.68 34.85 10.60
N MET A 565 12.96 35.18 10.82
CA MET A 565 13.42 36.58 10.84
C MET A 565 13.10 37.31 9.53
N SER A 566 13.26 36.65 8.37
CA SER A 566 12.88 37.25 7.09
C SER A 566 11.37 37.42 6.91
N ALA A 567 10.55 36.55 7.50
CA ALA A 567 9.09 36.68 7.48
C ALA A 567 8.64 37.86 8.36
N ARG A 568 9.27 38.03 9.53
CA ARG A 568 9.05 39.17 10.42
C ARG A 568 9.50 40.49 9.78
N GLU A 569 10.68 40.51 9.16
CA GLU A 569 11.20 41.68 8.44
C GLU A 569 10.27 42.12 7.29
N LEU A 570 9.66 41.17 6.57
CA LEU A 570 8.64 41.42 5.55
C LEU A 570 7.32 41.93 6.14
N TYR A 571 6.92 41.43 7.30
CA TYR A 571 5.70 41.86 7.99
C TYR A 571 5.82 43.29 8.50
N ASP A 572 6.93 43.64 9.14
CA ASP A 572 7.19 44.99 9.66
C ASP A 572 7.18 46.05 8.54
N GLN A 573 7.53 45.67 7.30
CA GLN A 573 7.46 46.54 6.11
C GLN A 573 6.02 46.90 5.69
N LEU A 574 4.99 46.13 6.11
CA LEU A 574 3.58 46.44 5.84
C LEU A 574 3.04 47.55 6.76
N GLY A 575 3.70 47.82 7.89
CA GLY A 575 3.32 48.89 8.83
C GLY A 575 1.98 48.68 9.55
N THR A 576 1.56 47.42 9.73
CA THR A 576 0.32 47.04 10.42
C THR A 576 0.46 47.10 11.94
N GLU A 577 -0.61 47.45 12.67
CA GLU A 577 -0.65 47.39 14.15
C GLU A 577 -1.00 46.00 14.71
N GLU A 578 -1.30 45.04 13.84
CA GLU A 578 -1.55 43.65 14.22
C GLU A 578 -0.23 42.95 14.65
N PRO A 579 -0.30 41.92 15.52
CA PRO A 579 0.87 41.14 15.87
C PRO A 579 1.31 40.26 14.71
N PHE A 580 2.62 40.12 14.51
CA PHE A 580 3.18 39.13 13.59
C PHE A 580 2.66 37.73 13.92
N CYS A 581 2.19 37.03 12.88
CA CYS A 581 1.75 35.65 12.95
C CYS A 581 2.33 34.90 11.76
N LEU A 582 3.07 33.81 12.00
CA LEU A 582 3.66 33.04 10.90
C LEU A 582 2.56 32.26 10.14
N THR A 583 2.60 32.31 8.81
CA THR A 583 1.67 31.56 7.93
C THR A 583 2.43 30.74 6.89
N ILE A 584 1.79 29.70 6.34
CA ILE A 584 2.38 28.85 5.28
C ILE A 584 2.79 29.68 4.03
N PRO A 585 1.97 30.60 3.50
CA PRO A 585 2.40 31.54 2.46
C PRO A 585 3.63 32.37 2.87
N ALA A 586 3.66 32.90 4.10
CA ALA A 586 4.79 33.70 4.57
C ALA A 586 6.11 32.92 4.64
N VAL A 587 6.10 31.63 4.98
CA VAL A 587 7.29 30.75 4.92
C VAL A 587 7.88 30.69 3.51
N HIS A 588 7.03 30.54 2.48
CA HIS A 588 7.47 30.49 1.09
C HIS A 588 8.02 31.83 0.60
N THR A 589 7.30 32.92 0.83
CA THR A 589 7.73 34.28 0.45
C THR A 589 9.05 34.66 1.14
N ALA A 590 9.16 34.40 2.45
CA ALA A 590 10.37 34.68 3.21
C ALA A 590 11.58 33.85 2.73
N PHE A 591 11.41 32.54 2.52
CA PHE A 591 12.50 31.72 1.99
C PHE A 591 12.93 32.15 0.59
N SER A 592 11.97 32.47 -0.30
CA SER A 592 12.24 32.99 -1.65
C SER A 592 13.13 34.25 -1.59
N ARG A 593 12.81 35.20 -0.70
CA ARG A 593 13.59 36.43 -0.45
C ARG A 593 15.02 36.16 0.03
N VAL A 594 15.25 35.16 0.89
CA VAL A 594 16.59 34.89 1.46
C VAL A 594 17.32 33.68 0.86
N GLN A 595 16.77 33.00 -0.15
CA GLN A 595 17.35 31.77 -0.70
C GLN A 595 18.82 31.95 -1.15
N GLY A 596 19.14 33.06 -1.82
CA GLY A 596 20.52 33.38 -2.22
C GLY A 596 21.46 33.66 -1.05
N ARG A 597 20.95 34.22 0.05
CA ARG A 597 21.68 34.46 1.31
C ARG A 597 21.97 33.15 2.04
N LEU A 598 20.98 32.26 2.10
CA LEU A 598 21.13 30.91 2.65
C LEU A 598 22.09 30.03 1.82
N LEU A 599 22.14 30.21 0.49
CA LEU A 599 23.15 29.55 -0.34
C LEU A 599 24.57 29.99 0.02
N ASN A 600 24.79 31.29 0.26
CA ASN A 600 26.08 31.80 0.73
C ASN A 600 26.43 31.21 2.10
N LEU A 601 25.49 31.16 3.05
CA LEU A 601 25.67 30.52 4.36
C LEU A 601 26.08 29.05 4.23
N SER A 602 25.40 28.26 3.38
CA SER A 602 25.75 26.84 3.17
C SER A 602 27.18 26.67 2.62
N GLN A 603 27.63 27.56 1.72
CA GLN A 603 29.00 27.55 1.18
C GLN A 603 30.05 27.96 2.22
N LEU A 604 29.72 28.86 3.16
CA LEU A 604 30.61 29.22 4.27
C LEU A 604 30.73 28.06 5.29
N LEU A 605 29.63 27.36 5.57
CA LEU A 605 29.63 26.16 6.42
C LEU A 605 30.42 25.00 5.78
N GLU A 606 30.29 24.81 4.46
CA GLU A 606 31.04 23.81 3.67
C GLU A 606 32.55 24.07 3.69
N THR A 607 32.96 25.33 3.59
CA THR A 607 34.37 25.74 3.49
C THR A 607 35.06 25.99 4.84
N THR A 608 34.31 26.20 5.92
CA THR A 608 34.86 26.59 7.24
C THR A 608 34.42 25.63 8.35
N PRO A 609 35.23 24.57 8.64
CA PRO A 609 34.98 23.68 9.77
C PRO A 609 34.94 24.43 11.11
N GLY A 610 34.02 24.06 12.00
CA GLY A 610 33.85 24.72 13.30
C GLY A 610 33.04 26.03 13.25
N LEU A 611 32.50 26.43 12.09
CA LEU A 611 31.70 27.65 11.96
C LEU A 611 30.30 27.50 12.56
N LEU A 612 29.67 26.33 12.40
CA LEU A 612 28.32 26.09 12.93
C LEU A 612 28.28 26.22 14.45
N GLU A 613 29.25 25.63 15.15
CA GLU A 613 29.34 25.67 16.61
C GLU A 613 29.57 27.08 17.15
N LYS A 614 30.26 27.94 16.39
CA LYS A 614 30.39 29.38 16.71
C LYS A 614 29.06 30.11 16.53
N LEU A 615 28.35 29.86 15.43
CA LEU A 615 27.06 30.51 15.15
C LEU A 615 25.98 30.07 16.14
N CYS A 616 25.92 28.78 16.50
CA CYS A 616 25.00 28.26 17.52
C CYS A 616 25.29 28.76 18.95
N ALA A 617 26.44 29.40 19.19
CA ALA A 617 26.74 30.07 20.45
C ALA A 617 26.26 31.54 20.50
N LEU A 618 25.74 32.07 19.39
CA LEU A 618 25.17 33.41 19.29
C LEU A 618 23.65 33.37 19.45
N ASP A 619 23.09 34.44 20.02
CA ASP A 619 21.65 34.65 20.08
C ASP A 619 21.18 35.38 18.80
N PHE A 620 20.32 34.72 18.04
CA PHE A 620 19.62 35.30 16.88
C PHE A 620 18.12 35.56 17.17
N GLU A 621 17.59 35.13 18.32
CA GLU A 621 16.15 35.31 18.64
C GLU A 621 15.83 36.78 18.96
N SER A 622 16.82 37.55 19.42
CA SER A 622 16.71 38.99 19.65
C SER A 622 16.90 39.86 18.40
N ASP A 623 17.14 39.27 17.22
CA ASP A 623 17.31 40.00 15.97
C ASP A 623 15.99 40.21 15.20
N THR A 624 15.86 41.40 14.63
CA THR A 624 14.65 41.93 13.96
C THR A 624 14.77 41.88 12.42
N SER A 625 15.85 41.31 11.92
CA SER A 625 16.19 41.24 10.49
C SER A 625 17.07 40.03 10.28
N MET A 626 17.00 39.38 9.12
CA MET A 626 17.84 38.20 8.87
C MET A 626 19.32 38.61 8.79
N THR A 627 20.14 38.15 9.75
CA THR A 627 21.58 38.51 9.92
C THR A 627 22.53 37.29 9.90
N VAL A 628 22.02 36.08 9.70
CA VAL A 628 22.79 34.84 9.93
C VAL A 628 23.97 34.69 8.96
N ASP A 629 23.76 34.97 7.66
CA ASP A 629 24.81 34.92 6.63
C ASP A 629 25.85 36.04 6.81
N THR A 630 25.44 37.25 7.18
CA THR A 630 26.34 38.38 7.41
C THR A 630 27.14 38.23 8.71
N THR A 631 26.56 37.60 9.73
CA THR A 631 27.25 37.18 10.96
C THR A 631 28.22 36.02 10.69
N ALA A 632 27.85 35.08 9.80
CA ALA A 632 28.77 34.04 9.34
C ALA A 632 29.99 34.62 8.59
N VAL A 633 29.79 35.61 7.71
CA VAL A 633 30.90 36.33 7.05
C VAL A 633 31.82 36.98 8.09
N LEU A 634 31.29 37.67 9.10
CA LEU A 634 32.10 38.25 10.18
C LEU A 634 32.90 37.18 10.94
N ALA A 635 32.25 36.09 11.39
CA ALA A 635 32.91 35.02 12.14
C ALA A 635 33.99 34.26 11.33
N VAL A 636 33.82 34.17 10.00
CA VAL A 636 34.82 33.64 9.07
C VAL A 636 36.01 34.59 8.93
N LEU A 637 35.77 35.89 8.73
CA LEU A 637 36.81 36.90 8.59
C LEU A 637 37.62 37.09 9.89
N GLU A 638 36.95 37.11 11.04
CA GLU A 638 37.62 37.09 12.36
C GLU A 638 38.52 35.85 12.49
N GLY A 639 38.02 34.68 12.10
CA GLY A 639 38.78 33.42 12.08
C GLY A 639 39.92 33.35 11.05
N LEU A 640 39.98 34.31 10.12
CA LEU A 640 41.06 34.48 9.15
C LEU A 640 42.07 35.55 9.57
N THR A 641 41.91 36.19 10.74
CA THR A 641 42.93 37.08 11.30
C THR A 641 44.26 36.32 11.42
N PRO A 642 45.35 36.73 10.75
CA PRO A 642 46.55 35.92 10.66
C PRO A 642 47.31 35.88 11.99
N ASP A 643 47.36 34.71 12.62
CA ASP A 643 48.14 34.49 13.83
C ASP A 643 49.65 34.58 13.55
N ALA A 644 50.41 34.92 14.59
CA ALA A 644 51.86 34.95 14.51
C ALA A 644 52.45 33.58 14.08
N HIS A 645 51.77 32.47 14.41
CA HIS A 645 52.17 31.14 13.99
C HIS A 645 52.00 30.92 12.47
N ASP A 646 50.83 31.25 11.92
CA ASP A 646 50.52 31.11 10.49
C ASP A 646 51.55 31.84 9.62
N MET A 647 51.99 33.02 10.05
CA MET A 647 52.92 33.84 9.29
C MET A 647 54.39 33.40 9.39
N THR A 648 54.77 32.58 10.38
CA THR A 648 56.19 32.19 10.58
C THR A 648 56.74 31.28 9.49
N THR A 649 56.00 30.24 9.08
CA THR A 649 56.50 29.22 8.16
C THR A 649 55.94 29.39 6.73
N PRO A 650 56.68 28.98 5.68
CA PRO A 650 56.13 28.95 4.33
C PRO A 650 54.87 28.08 4.20
N GLY A 651 54.81 26.97 4.95
CA GLY A 651 53.64 26.09 5.00
C GLY A 651 52.42 26.78 5.61
N GLY A 652 52.56 27.38 6.80
CA GLY A 652 51.49 28.12 7.47
C GLY A 652 50.91 29.24 6.60
N ARG A 653 51.77 29.99 5.91
CA ARG A 653 51.33 31.04 4.95
C ARG A 653 50.54 30.48 3.77
N GLN A 654 50.90 29.31 3.25
CA GLN A 654 50.14 28.65 2.19
C GLN A 654 48.81 28.08 2.70
N THR A 655 48.77 27.51 3.91
CA THR A 655 47.52 27.04 4.54
C THR A 655 46.58 28.20 4.88
N TRP A 656 47.09 29.34 5.34
CA TRP A 656 46.30 30.56 5.55
C TRP A 656 45.78 31.13 4.22
N LEU A 657 46.63 31.25 3.19
CA LEU A 657 46.23 31.71 1.86
C LEU A 657 45.16 30.80 1.23
N GLY A 658 45.31 29.48 1.35
CA GLY A 658 44.32 28.52 0.88
C GLY A 658 42.96 28.68 1.56
N ARG A 659 42.92 28.85 2.89
CA ARG A 659 41.67 29.15 3.62
C ARG A 659 41.02 30.45 3.13
N MET A 660 41.80 31.52 2.95
CA MET A 660 41.30 32.79 2.40
C MET A 660 40.73 32.61 0.99
N GLN A 661 41.44 31.90 0.10
CA GLN A 661 41.01 31.64 -1.27
C GLN A 661 39.73 30.82 -1.38
N CYS A 662 39.47 29.92 -0.41
CA CYS A 662 38.23 29.13 -0.38
C CYS A 662 36.99 29.99 -0.08
N VAL A 663 37.08 30.96 0.84
CA VAL A 663 35.92 31.76 1.25
C VAL A 663 35.75 33.07 0.47
N ALA A 664 36.83 33.60 -0.12
CA ALA A 664 36.81 34.89 -0.82
C ALA A 664 35.69 35.01 -1.87
N PRO A 665 35.41 34.01 -2.75
CA PRO A 665 34.33 34.12 -3.73
C PRO A 665 32.93 34.27 -3.11
N VAL A 666 32.72 33.74 -1.89
CA VAL A 666 31.44 33.83 -1.17
C VAL A 666 31.33 35.18 -0.48
N VAL A 667 32.39 35.63 0.19
CA VAL A 667 32.47 36.94 0.86
C VAL A 667 32.30 38.08 -0.16
N GLU A 668 33.01 38.02 -1.29
CA GLU A 668 32.87 38.99 -2.38
C GLU A 668 31.45 39.00 -2.97
N ARG A 669 30.78 37.84 -3.07
CA ARG A 669 29.38 37.76 -3.52
C ARG A 669 28.41 38.41 -2.54
N VAL A 670 28.57 38.18 -1.23
CA VAL A 670 27.79 38.86 -0.19
C VAL A 670 28.01 40.36 -0.25
N PHE A 671 29.27 40.81 -0.39
CA PHE A 671 29.60 42.23 -0.53
C PHE A 671 29.00 42.84 -1.80
N ALA A 672 29.04 42.17 -2.94
CA ALA A 672 28.45 42.65 -4.18
C ALA A 672 26.91 42.72 -4.08
N ALA A 673 26.28 41.69 -3.51
CA ALA A 673 24.83 41.66 -3.32
C ALA A 673 24.33 42.80 -2.41
N ALA A 674 24.99 43.04 -1.28
CA ALA A 674 24.64 44.12 -0.36
C ALA A 674 24.94 45.53 -0.90
N ALA A 675 25.77 45.67 -1.95
CA ALA A 675 25.97 46.94 -2.66
C ALA A 675 24.97 47.18 -3.81
N SER A 676 24.29 46.14 -4.30
CA SER A 676 23.36 46.27 -5.41
C SER A 676 22.05 46.90 -4.94
N PRO A 677 21.52 47.95 -5.62
CA PRO A 677 20.23 48.55 -5.27
C PRO A 677 19.09 47.52 -5.24
N ASP A 678 19.04 46.63 -6.23
CA ASP A 678 17.97 45.64 -6.40
C ASP A 678 17.95 44.59 -5.26
N ASN A 679 19.14 44.18 -4.79
CA ASN A 679 19.28 43.21 -3.71
C ASN A 679 19.34 43.86 -2.31
N SER A 680 19.58 45.18 -2.22
CA SER A 680 19.60 45.89 -0.93
C SER A 680 18.28 45.77 -0.17
N LEU A 681 17.16 45.63 -0.89
CA LEU A 681 15.84 45.34 -0.34
C LEU A 681 15.77 44.01 0.43
N CYS A 682 16.68 43.07 0.18
CA CYS A 682 16.79 41.77 0.88
C CYS A 682 17.75 41.80 2.08
N TYR A 683 18.37 42.95 2.40
CA TYR A 683 19.27 43.14 3.54
C TYR A 683 18.75 44.27 4.44
N GLY A 684 18.20 43.93 5.61
CA GLY A 684 17.85 44.94 6.63
C GLY A 684 19.06 45.75 7.14
N GLU A 685 18.80 46.89 7.80
CA GLU A 685 19.81 47.87 8.22
C GLU A 685 20.96 47.26 9.05
N LYS A 686 20.65 46.32 9.96
CA LYS A 686 21.66 45.58 10.75
C LYS A 686 22.59 44.77 9.84
N SER A 687 22.04 44.06 8.87
CA SER A 687 22.78 43.23 7.91
C SER A 687 23.71 44.07 7.03
N LEU A 688 23.22 45.22 6.55
CA LEU A 688 24.05 46.20 5.82
C LEU A 688 25.15 46.78 6.72
N THR A 689 24.87 47.02 7.99
CA THR A 689 25.86 47.49 8.97
C THR A 689 26.95 46.44 9.21
N GLN A 690 26.58 45.17 9.37
CA GLN A 690 27.52 44.05 9.49
C GLN A 690 28.39 43.89 8.23
N VAL A 691 27.81 43.97 7.02
CA VAL A 691 28.58 43.92 5.76
C VAL A 691 29.54 45.11 5.64
N ASN A 692 29.13 46.31 6.05
CA ASN A 692 30.01 47.48 6.03
C ASN A 692 31.12 47.43 7.11
N MET A 693 30.96 46.62 8.16
CA MET A 693 32.01 46.35 9.16
C MET A 693 32.96 45.22 8.72
N ALA A 694 32.49 44.32 7.85
CA ALA A 694 33.27 43.23 7.27
C ALA A 694 34.19 43.67 6.11
N ARG A 695 33.92 44.84 5.50
CA ARG A 695 34.69 45.45 4.41
C ARG A 695 35.83 46.33 4.91
#